data_AF-A0A9Q8SH99-F1
#
_entry.id   AF-A0A9Q8SH99-F1
#
_cell.length_a   1.000
_cell.length_b   1.000
_cell.length_c   1.000
_cell.angle_alpha   90.00
_cell.angle_beta   90.00
_cell.angle_gamma   90.00
#
_symmetry.space_group_name_H-M   'P 1'
#
loop_
_entity.id
_entity.type
_entity.pdbx_description
1 polymer ?
#
loop_
_entity_poly.entity_id
_entity_poly.type
_entity_poly.pdbx_seq_one_letter_code
_entity_poly.pdbx_strand_id
1 'polypeptide(L)'
;MSIKLWDSYDLTQVNLMKEEQKNPAYVKERHPFGRIPVIQDGDFQLFESRAICRYLVTKFGGPFSSLDAVMSGDPVKIGNFEKALTEPAYPSQVEKATEMFKTALDYYEDFLGSNAYLAGNDFSLADIYIFTWMSYIHLLGLYEEVTARPHVEDLWKRVSGRSAWKSAVLSFHANKLSTKGYLRLVYGTRIEVRECLTGAVFRLAVTFDPCLFIPNKATRSVAAVTSFKRKLGVPQILPLTESSLGQYLEVVSSTDLRFRWYCFTMHCSSSLSRATLLLSCIVPSLASQCTPSTPEKPRVFLLSDIANEPDDAQSLVRLLAYANDLQIEGLVATTSVWLNDTTRPDQMHDIVDAYGEALLNLKKHAPGWPEASYLKGLIATGLPVYGMDGVGEEKDSEGSDKLVKAVDASDEPLWVPVWGGASVLAQALWHVNATRSSSEIEAFVSKLRVYAISDQDNTGSWIRRNWPQLFYIASIHHFNRYAVAAWGGISGEEYYNFPSFSNQEVISPDWIRQNIQSVGPLGAKYPDADFIVEGDTPSLLYLIPNGLSDPEYPEWGSWGGRYGPVTYGEGHYADTVDVLKGASGRTIMSSQATVWRWREAFQNDFAARIKWSASPEFGDAHHAPVVVLNGDTSRKIVKMIVKEEDVIGLDARESCDPDGGELTYKWWQYLEPSSNNNNPGRDVGRLELSDTDAPIITVTMPSEEALRAPGRNRHPNDDKHMHLILEVSDGTLVSYRRVIFTILGPMSKTGDEKSSAGKAAEQAVHDEL
;
A
#
# COMPACT_ATOMS: atom_id res chain seq x y z
N MET A 1 -22.75 -15.25 -45.26
CA MET A 1 -23.11 -16.33 -44.32
C MET A 1 -23.91 -15.73 -43.17
N SER A 2 -25.14 -16.17 -42.93
CA SER A 2 -26.03 -15.64 -41.88
C SER A 2 -25.87 -16.44 -40.59
N ILE A 3 -24.83 -16.14 -39.82
CA ILE A 3 -24.46 -16.93 -38.63
C ILE A 3 -25.32 -16.48 -37.43
N LYS A 4 -26.40 -17.22 -37.22
CA LYS A 4 -27.18 -17.28 -35.99
C LYS A 4 -26.55 -18.42 -35.17
N LEU A 5 -25.90 -18.11 -34.03
CA LEU A 5 -25.13 -19.11 -33.26
C LEU A 5 -26.00 -20.11 -32.48
N TRP A 6 -27.28 -19.81 -32.29
CA TRP A 6 -28.22 -20.59 -31.50
C TRP A 6 -29.62 -20.48 -32.11
N ASP A 7 -30.44 -21.52 -32.02
CA ASP A 7 -31.77 -21.48 -32.61
C ASP A 7 -32.80 -20.70 -31.79
N SER A 8 -32.67 -20.73 -30.47
CA SER A 8 -33.49 -19.99 -29.52
C SER A 8 -32.69 -19.65 -28.27
N TYR A 9 -33.01 -18.54 -27.64
CA TYR A 9 -32.50 -18.09 -26.34
C TYR A 9 -33.56 -17.21 -25.69
N ASP A 10 -33.74 -17.30 -24.38
CA ASP A 10 -34.68 -16.47 -23.65
C ASP A 10 -33.98 -15.23 -23.09
N LEU A 11 -34.45 -14.04 -23.47
CA LEU A 11 -33.88 -12.77 -23.03
C LEU A 11 -34.72 -12.13 -21.92
N THR A 12 -34.35 -12.37 -20.67
CA THR A 12 -34.85 -11.60 -19.53
C THR A 12 -34.25 -10.19 -19.56
N GLN A 13 -35.06 -9.18 -19.90
CA GLN A 13 -34.64 -7.79 -19.79
C GLN A 13 -34.62 -7.33 -18.32
N VAL A 14 -33.59 -6.57 -17.94
CA VAL A 14 -33.42 -6.01 -16.59
C VAL A 14 -33.39 -4.49 -16.69
N ASN A 15 -34.28 -3.79 -16.00
CA ASN A 15 -34.41 -2.35 -16.11
C ASN A 15 -33.38 -1.61 -15.25
N LEU A 16 -32.26 -1.24 -15.88
CA LEU A 16 -31.17 -0.50 -15.24
C LEU A 16 -31.61 0.82 -14.59
N MET A 17 -32.64 1.48 -15.14
CA MET A 17 -33.15 2.77 -14.62
C MET A 17 -34.03 2.62 -13.37
N LYS A 18 -34.45 1.39 -13.03
CA LYS A 18 -35.12 1.04 -11.78
C LYS A 18 -34.21 0.28 -10.80
N GLU A 19 -32.94 0.12 -11.18
CA GLU A 19 -31.96 -0.68 -10.44
C GLU A 19 -32.42 -2.12 -10.16
N GLU A 20 -33.16 -2.75 -11.08
CA GLU A 20 -33.63 -4.13 -10.93
C GLU A 20 -32.47 -5.13 -10.75
N GLN A 21 -31.30 -4.85 -11.32
CA GLN A 21 -30.03 -5.56 -11.12
C GLN A 21 -29.45 -5.41 -9.71
N LYS A 22 -29.89 -4.43 -8.91
CA LYS A 22 -29.46 -4.19 -7.52
C LYS A 22 -30.42 -4.76 -6.48
N ASN A 23 -31.56 -5.31 -6.91
CA ASN A 23 -32.48 -6.02 -6.02
C ASN A 23 -31.73 -7.19 -5.33
N PRO A 24 -31.82 -7.35 -3.99
CA PRO A 24 -31.17 -8.45 -3.27
C PRO A 24 -31.42 -9.84 -3.86
N ALA A 25 -32.60 -10.11 -4.44
CA ALA A 25 -32.87 -11.36 -5.15
C ALA A 25 -31.98 -11.53 -6.39
N TYR A 26 -31.84 -10.48 -7.22
CA TYR A 26 -30.96 -10.51 -8.38
C TYR A 26 -29.48 -10.64 -7.98
N VAL A 27 -29.08 -9.90 -6.94
CA VAL A 27 -27.70 -9.94 -6.42
C VAL A 27 -27.34 -11.35 -5.93
N LYS A 28 -28.27 -12.01 -5.21
CA LYS A 28 -28.09 -13.35 -4.66
C LYS A 28 -28.18 -14.47 -5.71
N GLU A 29 -29.08 -14.35 -6.68
CA GLU A 29 -29.44 -15.45 -7.59
C GLU A 29 -28.87 -15.34 -9.00
N ARG A 30 -28.27 -14.18 -9.36
CA ARG A 30 -27.83 -13.88 -10.74
C ARG A 30 -26.45 -13.23 -10.85
N HIS A 31 -26.09 -12.27 -9.99
CA HIS A 31 -24.78 -11.60 -10.09
C HIS A 31 -24.38 -10.92 -8.77
N PRO A 32 -23.28 -11.34 -8.10
CA PRO A 32 -22.94 -10.86 -6.75
C PRO A 32 -22.66 -9.35 -6.64
N PHE A 33 -22.32 -8.69 -7.76
CA PHE A 33 -22.09 -7.23 -7.81
C PHE A 33 -23.31 -6.43 -8.33
N GLY A 34 -24.42 -7.11 -8.60
CA GLY A 34 -25.63 -6.53 -9.18
C GLY A 34 -25.35 -5.80 -10.49
N ARG A 35 -24.83 -6.52 -11.49
CA ARG A 35 -24.50 -6.02 -12.84
C ARG A 35 -25.15 -6.90 -13.91
N ILE A 36 -24.97 -6.55 -15.17
CA ILE A 36 -25.31 -7.36 -16.35
C ILE A 36 -24.10 -7.34 -17.30
N PRO A 37 -23.91 -8.34 -18.19
CA PRO A 37 -24.74 -9.52 -18.44
C PRO A 37 -24.53 -10.70 -17.48
N VAL A 38 -25.50 -11.60 -17.48
CA VAL A 38 -25.46 -12.94 -16.87
C VAL A 38 -26.03 -13.92 -17.91
N ILE A 39 -25.47 -15.12 -18.02
CA ILE A 39 -26.06 -16.24 -18.75
C ILE A 39 -26.44 -17.36 -17.77
N GLN A 40 -27.54 -18.05 -18.07
CA GLN A 40 -27.97 -19.29 -17.44
C GLN A 40 -28.09 -20.35 -18.53
N ASP A 41 -27.55 -21.54 -18.30
CA ASP A 41 -27.45 -22.61 -19.30
C ASP A 41 -27.59 -23.97 -18.59
N GLY A 42 -28.84 -24.41 -18.42
CA GLY A 42 -29.19 -25.41 -17.40
C GLY A 42 -28.91 -24.85 -16.00
N ASP A 43 -28.33 -25.66 -15.13
CA ASP A 43 -27.92 -25.23 -13.78
C ASP A 43 -26.65 -24.34 -13.78
N PHE A 44 -25.88 -24.34 -14.87
CA PHE A 44 -24.68 -23.52 -14.99
C PHE A 44 -25.04 -22.03 -15.17
N GLN A 45 -24.42 -21.18 -14.36
CA GLN A 45 -24.56 -19.72 -14.42
C GLN A 45 -23.17 -19.08 -14.57
N LEU A 46 -23.07 -18.07 -15.43
CA LEU A 46 -21.82 -17.32 -15.64
C LEU A 46 -22.13 -15.83 -15.84
N PHE A 47 -21.30 -14.97 -15.27
CA PHE A 47 -21.31 -13.52 -15.46
C PHE A 47 -19.96 -13.05 -16.06
N GLU A 48 -19.80 -11.74 -16.23
CA GLU A 48 -18.78 -11.08 -17.06
C GLU A 48 -18.89 -11.38 -18.58
N SER A 49 -19.03 -10.32 -19.37
CA SER A 49 -19.35 -10.41 -20.81
C SER A 49 -18.30 -11.19 -21.62
N ARG A 50 -17.01 -10.97 -21.36
CA ARG A 50 -15.90 -11.69 -22.02
C ARG A 50 -15.85 -13.17 -21.64
N ALA A 51 -16.19 -13.51 -20.40
CA ALA A 51 -16.27 -14.91 -19.96
C ALA A 51 -17.45 -15.62 -20.63
N ILE A 52 -18.63 -15.00 -20.66
CA ILE A 52 -19.82 -15.50 -21.38
C ILE A 52 -19.51 -15.70 -22.87
N CYS A 53 -18.87 -14.73 -23.53
CA CYS A 53 -18.50 -14.85 -24.95
C CYS A 53 -17.52 -16.00 -25.21
N ARG A 54 -16.49 -16.19 -24.37
CA ARG A 54 -15.57 -17.34 -24.47
C ARG A 54 -16.28 -18.67 -24.21
N TYR A 55 -17.11 -18.75 -23.18
CA TYR A 55 -17.91 -19.93 -22.84
C TYR A 55 -18.84 -20.36 -23.98
N LEU A 56 -19.59 -19.41 -24.57
CA LEU A 56 -20.48 -19.68 -25.70
C LEU A 56 -19.73 -20.23 -26.92
N VAL A 57 -18.58 -19.64 -27.26
CA VAL A 57 -17.74 -20.11 -28.38
C VAL A 57 -17.14 -21.48 -28.10
N THR A 58 -16.72 -21.74 -26.85
CA THR A 58 -16.15 -23.04 -26.44
C THR A 58 -17.20 -24.16 -26.45
N LYS A 59 -18.43 -23.87 -25.99
CA LYS A 59 -19.51 -24.86 -25.86
C LYS A 59 -20.25 -25.16 -27.17
N PHE A 60 -20.51 -24.15 -28.00
CA PHE A 60 -21.32 -24.28 -29.21
C PHE A 60 -20.52 -24.17 -30.52
N GLY A 61 -19.25 -23.78 -30.45
CA GLY A 61 -18.41 -23.56 -31.62
C GLY A 61 -18.80 -22.32 -32.44
N GLY A 62 -18.24 -22.22 -33.63
CA GLY A 62 -18.46 -21.12 -34.58
C GLY A 62 -17.14 -20.61 -35.20
N PRO A 63 -17.18 -19.58 -36.07
CA PRO A 63 -15.99 -19.00 -36.72
C PRO A 63 -15.08 -18.21 -35.77
N PHE A 64 -15.27 -18.37 -34.46
CA PHE A 64 -14.69 -17.57 -33.39
C PHE A 64 -13.67 -18.37 -32.55
N SER A 65 -13.39 -19.62 -32.95
CA SER A 65 -12.89 -20.68 -32.07
C SER A 65 -11.41 -20.60 -31.70
N SER A 66 -10.60 -19.79 -32.37
CA SER A 66 -9.21 -19.53 -31.97
C SER A 66 -9.18 -18.52 -30.83
N LEU A 67 -8.92 -18.98 -29.60
CA LEU A 67 -8.75 -18.09 -28.46
C LEU A 67 -7.55 -17.13 -28.67
N ASP A 68 -6.56 -17.59 -29.43
CA ASP A 68 -5.35 -16.87 -29.82
C ASP A 68 -5.65 -15.62 -30.68
N ALA A 69 -6.74 -15.64 -31.46
CA ALA A 69 -7.21 -14.48 -32.22
C ALA A 69 -7.68 -13.33 -31.32
N VAL A 70 -8.04 -13.61 -30.06
CA VAL A 70 -8.32 -12.58 -29.03
C VAL A 70 -7.03 -12.01 -28.45
N MET A 71 -5.91 -12.74 -28.56
CA MET A 71 -4.60 -12.39 -28.00
C MET A 71 -3.67 -11.73 -29.03
N SER A 72 -3.92 -11.91 -30.34
CA SER A 72 -3.13 -11.31 -31.43
C SER A 72 -3.39 -9.82 -31.66
N GLY A 73 -4.50 -9.28 -31.16
CA GLY A 73 -4.76 -7.84 -31.12
C GLY A 73 -4.15 -7.21 -29.87
N ASP A 74 -3.39 -6.13 -30.03
CA ASP A 74 -2.69 -5.43 -28.94
C ASP A 74 -3.64 -5.09 -27.77
N PRO A 75 -3.52 -5.77 -26.61
CA PRO A 75 -4.49 -5.63 -25.51
C PRO A 75 -4.39 -4.27 -24.82
N VAL A 76 -3.25 -3.58 -24.91
CA VAL A 76 -3.06 -2.23 -24.39
C VAL A 76 -3.81 -1.22 -25.27
N LYS A 77 -3.76 -1.39 -26.59
CA LYS A 77 -4.55 -0.55 -27.52
C LYS A 77 -6.05 -0.83 -27.45
N ILE A 78 -6.46 -2.11 -27.31
CA ILE A 78 -7.86 -2.48 -27.04
C ILE A 78 -8.34 -1.80 -25.75
N GLY A 79 -7.59 -1.92 -24.64
CA GLY A 79 -7.92 -1.26 -23.38
C GLY A 79 -7.97 0.27 -23.47
N ASN A 80 -7.05 0.89 -24.21
CA ASN A 80 -7.06 2.34 -24.46
C ASN A 80 -8.26 2.80 -25.29
N PHE A 81 -8.70 2.01 -26.27
CA PHE A 81 -9.89 2.28 -27.09
C PHE A 81 -11.17 2.20 -26.24
N GLU A 82 -11.30 1.17 -25.40
CA GLU A 82 -12.42 1.05 -24.47
C GLU A 82 -12.43 2.22 -23.47
N LYS A 83 -11.26 2.58 -22.92
CA LYS A 83 -11.09 3.69 -21.97
C LYS A 83 -11.50 5.04 -22.56
N ALA A 84 -11.06 5.33 -23.79
CA ALA A 84 -11.42 6.55 -24.52
C ALA A 84 -12.93 6.69 -24.80
N LEU A 85 -13.68 5.59 -24.80
CA LEU A 85 -15.13 5.55 -25.01
C LEU A 85 -15.97 5.37 -23.74
N THR A 86 -15.33 5.22 -22.56
CA THR A 86 -16.00 4.91 -21.29
C THR A 86 -15.71 5.88 -20.14
N GLU A 87 -14.60 6.60 -20.13
CA GLU A 87 -14.32 7.59 -19.08
C GLU A 87 -15.30 8.79 -19.14
N PRO A 88 -15.87 9.26 -18.00
CA PRO A 88 -16.75 10.44 -17.97
C PRO A 88 -15.97 11.71 -18.31
N ALA A 89 -15.95 12.07 -19.59
CA ALA A 89 -15.15 13.19 -20.08
C ALA A 89 -15.65 14.54 -19.53
N TYR A 90 -14.94 15.05 -18.51
CA TYR A 90 -14.95 16.47 -18.21
C TYR A 90 -14.51 17.25 -19.47
N PRO A 91 -14.97 18.51 -19.69
CA PRO A 91 -14.66 19.24 -20.91
C PRO A 91 -13.16 19.37 -21.23
N SER A 92 -12.29 19.36 -20.20
CA SER A 92 -10.82 19.38 -20.31
C SER A 92 -10.18 18.03 -20.71
N GLN A 93 -10.95 16.95 -20.79
CA GLN A 93 -10.49 15.60 -21.14
C GLN A 93 -11.01 15.11 -22.50
N VAL A 94 -12.05 15.75 -23.06
CA VAL A 94 -12.65 15.39 -24.35
C VAL A 94 -11.61 15.38 -25.48
N GLU A 95 -10.75 16.40 -25.56
CA GLU A 95 -9.68 16.46 -26.57
C GLU A 95 -8.71 15.28 -26.44
N LYS A 96 -8.24 14.97 -25.22
CA LYS A 96 -7.32 13.85 -24.98
C LYS A 96 -7.96 12.49 -25.32
N ALA A 97 -9.22 12.28 -24.95
CA ALA A 97 -9.96 11.06 -25.29
C ALA A 97 -10.15 10.93 -26.82
N THR A 98 -10.39 12.04 -27.51
CA THR A 98 -10.52 12.08 -28.98
C THR A 98 -9.20 11.73 -29.68
N GLU A 99 -8.06 12.27 -29.22
CA GLU A 99 -6.75 11.91 -29.79
C GLU A 99 -6.34 10.46 -29.46
N MET A 100 -6.68 9.94 -28.29
CA MET A 100 -6.51 8.50 -27.98
C MET A 100 -7.36 7.61 -28.88
N PHE A 101 -8.62 8.00 -29.14
CA PHE A 101 -9.52 7.30 -30.04
C PHE A 101 -9.01 7.31 -31.50
N LYS A 102 -8.54 8.46 -32.01
CA LYS A 102 -7.86 8.58 -33.31
C LYS A 102 -6.67 7.63 -33.42
N THR A 103 -5.74 7.72 -32.46
CA THR A 103 -4.53 6.89 -32.42
C THR A 103 -4.85 5.39 -32.48
N ALA A 104 -5.94 4.95 -31.84
CA ALA A 104 -6.39 3.57 -31.92
C ALA A 104 -7.02 3.22 -33.28
N LEU A 105 -7.79 4.13 -33.90
CA LEU A 105 -8.30 3.93 -35.26
C LEU A 105 -7.17 3.94 -36.31
N ASP A 106 -6.13 4.76 -36.16
CA ASP A 106 -4.96 4.77 -37.04
C ASP A 106 -4.24 3.41 -37.04
N TYR A 107 -4.02 2.84 -35.84
CA TYR A 107 -3.48 1.48 -35.71
C TYR A 107 -4.36 0.41 -36.36
N TYR A 108 -5.69 0.54 -36.27
CA TYR A 108 -6.60 -0.38 -36.96
C TYR A 108 -6.60 -0.17 -38.49
N GLU A 109 -6.44 1.06 -38.99
CA GLU A 109 -6.35 1.35 -40.42
C GLU A 109 -5.11 0.72 -41.06
N ASP A 110 -3.96 0.82 -40.39
CA ASP A 110 -2.71 0.15 -40.79
C ASP A 110 -2.87 -1.38 -40.78
N PHE A 111 -3.42 -1.93 -39.67
CA PHE A 111 -3.58 -3.38 -39.51
C PHE A 111 -4.55 -3.98 -40.53
N LEU A 112 -5.69 -3.31 -40.79
CA LEU A 112 -6.71 -3.75 -41.73
C LEU A 112 -6.29 -3.56 -43.20
N GLY A 113 -5.26 -2.76 -43.48
CA GLY A 113 -4.62 -2.70 -44.79
C GLY A 113 -4.00 -4.03 -45.25
N SER A 114 -3.81 -5.00 -44.35
CA SER A 114 -3.37 -6.37 -44.66
C SER A 114 -4.28 -7.48 -44.13
N ASN A 115 -5.37 -7.15 -43.43
CA ASN A 115 -6.23 -8.11 -42.72
C ASN A 115 -7.70 -7.76 -42.90
N ALA A 116 -8.56 -8.75 -43.20
CA ALA A 116 -9.99 -8.47 -43.35
C ALA A 116 -10.68 -8.07 -42.03
N TYR A 117 -10.19 -8.52 -40.88
CA TYR A 117 -10.81 -8.39 -39.55
C TYR A 117 -9.75 -8.12 -38.47
N LEU A 118 -10.15 -7.73 -37.26
CA LEU A 118 -9.24 -7.29 -36.19
C LEU A 118 -8.32 -8.39 -35.62
N ALA A 119 -8.43 -9.63 -36.12
CA ALA A 119 -7.58 -10.76 -35.74
C ALA A 119 -7.16 -11.62 -36.94
N GLY A 120 -7.04 -11.03 -38.13
CA GLY A 120 -6.65 -11.74 -39.35
C GLY A 120 -7.72 -11.66 -40.43
N ASN A 121 -7.96 -12.75 -41.16
CA ASN A 121 -8.89 -12.77 -42.29
C ASN A 121 -10.30 -13.31 -41.98
N ASP A 122 -10.55 -13.72 -40.74
CA ASP A 122 -11.84 -14.27 -40.28
C ASP A 122 -12.46 -13.43 -39.15
N PHE A 123 -13.80 -13.37 -39.11
CA PHE A 123 -14.56 -12.55 -38.16
C PHE A 123 -14.57 -13.17 -36.77
N SER A 124 -13.95 -12.49 -35.81
CA SER A 124 -13.49 -13.06 -34.53
C SER A 124 -14.22 -12.47 -33.30
N LEU A 125 -13.83 -12.95 -32.11
CA LEU A 125 -14.23 -12.33 -30.83
C LEU A 125 -13.63 -10.93 -30.63
N ALA A 126 -12.46 -10.62 -31.21
CA ALA A 126 -11.85 -9.29 -31.14
C ALA A 126 -12.73 -8.24 -31.85
N ASP A 127 -13.26 -8.59 -33.02
CA ASP A 127 -14.24 -7.78 -33.75
C ASP A 127 -15.49 -7.55 -32.90
N ILE A 128 -16.02 -8.59 -32.24
CA ILE A 128 -17.20 -8.46 -31.38
C ILE A 128 -16.96 -7.47 -30.23
N TYR A 129 -15.85 -7.60 -29.51
CA TYR A 129 -15.55 -6.71 -28.37
C TYR A 129 -15.40 -5.25 -28.81
N ILE A 130 -14.57 -4.96 -29.82
CA ILE A 130 -14.38 -3.59 -30.31
C ILE A 130 -15.68 -3.01 -30.89
N PHE A 131 -16.45 -3.79 -31.67
CA PHE A 131 -17.66 -3.26 -32.28
C PHE A 131 -18.74 -2.88 -31.28
N THR A 132 -18.91 -3.60 -30.17
CA THR A 132 -19.90 -3.20 -29.15
C THR A 132 -19.73 -1.75 -28.69
N TRP A 133 -18.49 -1.25 -28.60
CA TRP A 133 -18.20 0.15 -28.34
C TRP A 133 -18.36 1.06 -29.57
N MET A 134 -18.03 0.59 -30.77
CA MET A 134 -18.29 1.34 -32.01
C MET A 134 -19.78 1.64 -32.24
N SER A 135 -20.72 0.91 -31.60
CA SER A 135 -22.16 1.24 -31.65
C SER A 135 -22.49 2.67 -31.17
N TYR A 136 -21.64 3.27 -30.34
CA TYR A 136 -21.84 4.63 -29.79
C TYR A 136 -21.25 5.74 -30.67
N ILE A 137 -20.50 5.44 -31.73
CA ILE A 137 -19.75 6.43 -32.53
C ILE A 137 -20.64 7.54 -33.10
N HIS A 138 -21.84 7.21 -33.59
CA HIS A 138 -22.81 8.22 -34.05
C HIS A 138 -23.38 9.10 -32.92
N LEU A 139 -23.52 8.56 -31.71
CA LEU A 139 -24.00 9.31 -30.54
C LEU A 139 -22.94 10.27 -29.99
N LEU A 140 -21.66 9.91 -30.12
CA LEU A 140 -20.49 10.69 -29.69
C LEU A 140 -20.00 11.69 -30.75
N GLY A 141 -20.57 11.67 -31.96
CA GLY A 141 -20.15 12.54 -33.08
C GLY A 141 -18.87 12.10 -33.79
N LEU A 142 -18.26 10.98 -33.39
CA LEU A 142 -16.96 10.50 -33.86
C LEU A 142 -17.01 9.74 -35.20
N TYR A 143 -18.13 9.82 -35.94
CA TYR A 143 -18.31 9.04 -37.18
C TYR A 143 -17.40 9.52 -38.32
N GLU A 144 -17.08 10.82 -38.37
CA GLU A 144 -16.20 11.36 -39.40
C GLU A 144 -14.78 10.76 -39.31
N GLU A 145 -14.30 10.48 -38.10
CA GLU A 145 -13.02 9.80 -37.83
C GLU A 145 -12.99 8.34 -38.33
N VAL A 146 -14.14 7.65 -38.38
CA VAL A 146 -14.26 6.33 -39.01
C VAL A 146 -14.22 6.47 -40.53
N THR A 147 -14.98 7.41 -41.10
CA THR A 147 -15.01 7.62 -42.56
C THR A 147 -13.73 8.21 -43.14
N ALA A 148 -12.86 8.80 -42.31
CA ALA A 148 -11.54 9.27 -42.70
C ALA A 148 -10.53 8.12 -42.94
N ARG A 149 -10.87 6.89 -42.56
CA ARG A 149 -9.98 5.71 -42.52
C ARG A 149 -10.61 4.57 -43.32
N PRO A 150 -10.29 4.43 -44.62
CA PRO A 150 -10.98 3.53 -45.56
C PRO A 150 -11.11 2.06 -45.12
N HIS A 151 -10.08 1.44 -44.56
CA HIS A 151 -10.14 0.04 -44.12
C HIS A 151 -10.99 -0.12 -42.85
N VAL A 152 -10.92 0.83 -41.90
CA VAL A 152 -11.81 0.90 -40.73
C VAL A 152 -13.26 1.15 -41.15
N GLU A 153 -13.51 2.01 -42.14
CA GLU A 153 -14.85 2.28 -42.66
C GLU A 153 -15.44 1.05 -43.39
N ASP A 154 -14.63 0.31 -44.14
CA ASP A 154 -15.04 -0.95 -44.78
C ASP A 154 -15.31 -2.06 -43.76
N LEU A 155 -14.45 -2.22 -42.74
CA LEU A 155 -14.73 -3.11 -41.61
C LEU A 155 -16.04 -2.71 -40.90
N TRP A 156 -16.25 -1.41 -40.68
CA TRP A 156 -17.50 -0.88 -40.12
C TRP A 156 -18.70 -1.27 -40.97
N LYS A 157 -18.65 -1.09 -42.29
CA LYS A 157 -19.71 -1.52 -43.22
C LYS A 157 -19.94 -3.03 -43.18
N ARG A 158 -18.88 -3.84 -43.15
CA ARG A 158 -18.97 -5.32 -43.16
C ARG A 158 -19.52 -5.89 -41.86
N VAL A 159 -19.12 -5.38 -40.69
CA VAL A 159 -19.63 -5.85 -39.39
C VAL A 159 -21.00 -5.27 -39.09
N SER A 160 -21.21 -3.95 -39.27
CA SER A 160 -22.53 -3.33 -39.02
C SER A 160 -23.60 -3.79 -40.02
N GLY A 161 -23.19 -4.27 -41.19
CA GLY A 161 -24.05 -4.89 -42.19
C GLY A 161 -24.74 -6.19 -41.73
N ARG A 162 -24.20 -6.90 -40.72
CA ARG A 162 -24.65 -8.23 -40.28
C ARG A 162 -26.05 -8.19 -39.65
N SER A 163 -26.84 -9.23 -39.87
CA SER A 163 -28.21 -9.34 -39.31
C SER A 163 -28.21 -9.38 -37.78
N ALA A 164 -27.29 -10.13 -37.16
CA ALA A 164 -27.14 -10.19 -35.71
C ALA A 164 -26.83 -8.81 -35.11
N TRP A 165 -25.93 -8.04 -35.74
CA TRP A 165 -25.58 -6.68 -35.33
C TRP A 165 -26.82 -5.76 -35.37
N LYS A 166 -27.51 -5.73 -36.52
CA LYS A 166 -28.72 -4.93 -36.71
C LYS A 166 -29.80 -5.29 -35.69
N SER A 167 -29.99 -6.58 -35.38
CA SER A 167 -30.94 -7.02 -34.36
C SER A 167 -30.60 -6.48 -32.97
N ALA A 168 -29.35 -6.64 -32.52
CA ALA A 168 -28.92 -6.17 -31.20
C ALA A 168 -29.00 -4.64 -31.06
N VAL A 169 -28.55 -3.91 -32.09
CA VAL A 169 -28.54 -2.43 -32.08
C VAL A 169 -29.96 -1.85 -32.17
N LEU A 170 -30.90 -2.50 -32.88
CA LEU A 170 -32.30 -2.10 -32.90
C LEU A 170 -32.97 -2.29 -31.53
N SER A 171 -32.74 -3.42 -30.85
CA SER A 171 -33.23 -3.64 -29.47
C SER A 171 -32.65 -2.62 -28.48
N PHE A 172 -31.40 -2.19 -28.67
CA PHE A 172 -30.78 -1.15 -27.85
C PHE A 172 -31.39 0.24 -28.06
N HIS A 173 -31.60 0.65 -29.32
CA HIS A 173 -32.11 1.98 -29.66
C HIS A 173 -33.60 2.14 -29.36
N ALA A 174 -34.41 1.10 -29.58
CA ALA A 174 -35.84 1.11 -29.25
C ALA A 174 -36.08 1.42 -27.76
N ASN A 175 -35.29 0.81 -26.87
CA ASN A 175 -35.39 1.03 -25.43
C ASN A 175 -34.91 2.43 -24.98
N LYS A 176 -34.03 3.11 -25.72
CA LYS A 176 -33.59 4.49 -25.38
C LYS A 176 -34.55 5.59 -25.81
N LEU A 177 -35.27 5.43 -26.93
CA LEU A 177 -36.21 6.45 -27.43
C LEU A 177 -37.39 6.70 -26.47
N SER A 178 -37.81 5.67 -25.71
CA SER A 178 -38.79 5.82 -24.62
C SER A 178 -38.29 6.58 -23.39
N THR A 179 -36.98 6.84 -23.26
CA THR A 179 -36.37 7.36 -22.03
C THR A 179 -35.56 8.65 -22.25
N LYS A 180 -36.22 9.81 -22.12
CA LYS A 180 -35.59 11.15 -22.10
C LYS A 180 -34.54 11.38 -20.98
N GLY A 181 -34.28 10.39 -20.12
CA GLY A 181 -33.44 10.53 -18.93
C GLY A 181 -31.92 10.37 -19.16
N TYR A 182 -31.49 9.44 -20.02
CA TYR A 182 -30.09 8.97 -20.01
C TYR A 182 -29.05 10.06 -20.32
N LEU A 183 -29.36 10.97 -21.26
CA LEU A 183 -28.47 12.09 -21.62
C LEU A 183 -28.30 13.12 -20.47
N ARG A 184 -29.26 13.19 -19.55
CA ARG A 184 -29.25 14.16 -18.44
C ARG A 184 -28.23 13.81 -17.35
N LEU A 185 -27.85 12.53 -17.25
CA LEU A 185 -26.92 12.00 -16.24
C LEU A 185 -25.44 12.24 -16.58
N VAL A 186 -25.08 12.35 -17.87
CA VAL A 186 -23.68 12.42 -18.30
C VAL A 186 -23.20 13.88 -18.46
N TYR A 187 -24.04 14.79 -18.97
CA TYR A 187 -23.59 16.13 -19.37
C TYR A 187 -24.37 17.31 -18.74
N GLY A 188 -25.38 17.04 -17.90
CA GLY A 188 -26.13 18.07 -17.14
C GLY A 188 -27.01 19.04 -17.96
N THR A 189 -26.72 19.25 -19.25
CA THR A 189 -27.43 20.17 -20.15
C THR A 189 -28.69 19.52 -20.75
N ARG A 190 -29.74 20.33 -20.96
CA ARG A 190 -31.04 19.87 -21.48
C ARG A 190 -31.07 19.93 -23.01
N ILE A 191 -30.89 18.78 -23.66
CA ILE A 191 -31.07 18.64 -25.12
C ILE A 191 -32.50 18.20 -25.41
N GLU A 192 -33.25 18.97 -26.21
CA GLU A 192 -34.53 18.51 -26.78
C GLU A 192 -34.31 17.98 -28.20
N VAL A 193 -34.54 16.68 -28.40
CA VAL A 193 -34.71 16.10 -29.74
C VAL A 193 -36.18 16.24 -30.14
N ARG A 194 -36.45 16.91 -31.25
CA ARG A 194 -37.76 16.89 -31.93
C ARG A 194 -37.71 15.90 -33.08
N GLU A 195 -38.77 15.12 -33.23
CA GLU A 195 -38.91 14.23 -34.38
C GLU A 195 -39.11 15.03 -35.66
N CYS A 196 -38.43 14.63 -36.73
CA CYS A 196 -38.69 15.10 -38.08
C CYS A 196 -39.05 13.87 -38.92
N LEU A 197 -40.34 13.68 -39.22
CA LEU A 197 -40.89 12.48 -39.85
C LEU A 197 -40.71 12.46 -41.37
N THR A 198 -39.45 12.43 -41.83
CA THR A 198 -39.07 12.00 -43.19
C THR A 198 -37.72 11.29 -43.16
N GLY A 199 -37.54 10.30 -44.04
CA GLY A 199 -36.37 9.41 -44.00
C GLY A 199 -35.08 10.00 -44.57
N ALA A 200 -33.97 9.38 -44.16
CA ALA A 200 -32.56 9.68 -44.50
C ALA A 200 -31.94 10.92 -43.82
N VAL A 201 -30.71 10.71 -43.29
CA VAL A 201 -29.83 11.68 -42.62
C VAL A 201 -30.37 12.28 -41.31
N PHE A 202 -29.97 11.70 -40.17
CA PHE A 202 -30.04 12.39 -38.89
C PHE A 202 -29.03 13.55 -38.84
N ARG A 203 -29.51 14.77 -38.54
CA ARG A 203 -28.68 15.88 -38.07
C ARG A 203 -29.18 16.32 -36.70
N LEU A 204 -28.30 16.28 -35.70
CA LEU A 204 -28.59 16.78 -34.36
C LEU A 204 -28.39 18.30 -34.32
N ALA A 205 -29.40 19.04 -33.88
CA ALA A 205 -29.31 20.48 -33.66
C ALA A 205 -29.32 20.78 -32.15
N VAL A 206 -28.30 21.48 -31.66
CA VAL A 206 -28.15 21.82 -30.23
C VAL A 206 -28.36 23.32 -30.06
N THR A 207 -29.40 23.72 -29.32
CA THR A 207 -29.69 25.10 -28.96
C THR A 207 -29.43 25.32 -27.47
N PHE A 208 -28.59 26.30 -27.14
CA PHE A 208 -28.36 26.74 -25.76
C PHE A 208 -29.39 27.78 -25.33
N ASP A 209 -29.95 27.62 -24.13
CA ASP A 209 -30.78 28.63 -23.45
C ASP A 209 -29.91 29.39 -22.43
N PRO A 210 -29.72 30.71 -22.59
CA PRO A 210 -28.75 31.48 -21.79
C PRO A 210 -29.26 31.88 -20.39
N CYS A 211 -30.49 31.57 -20.01
CA CYS A 211 -31.18 32.17 -18.87
C CYS A 211 -31.14 31.35 -17.57
N LEU A 212 -29.95 31.01 -17.04
CA LEU A 212 -29.83 30.39 -15.70
C LEU A 212 -28.47 30.59 -15.00
N PHE A 213 -28.02 31.85 -14.86
CA PHE A 213 -26.88 32.21 -14.00
C PHE A 213 -27.17 33.48 -13.18
N ILE A 214 -27.23 33.35 -11.86
CA ILE A 214 -27.17 34.47 -10.90
C ILE A 214 -26.01 34.17 -9.93
N PRO A 215 -24.94 34.97 -9.91
CA PRO A 215 -23.77 34.70 -9.07
C PRO A 215 -23.88 35.36 -7.70
N ASN A 216 -23.25 34.74 -6.68
CA ASN A 216 -22.79 35.49 -5.51
C ASN A 216 -21.30 35.25 -5.24
N LYS A 217 -20.57 36.36 -5.39
CA LYS A 217 -19.21 36.77 -5.02
C LYS A 217 -18.55 36.02 -3.84
N ALA A 218 -17.21 36.01 -3.67
CA ALA A 218 -16.04 36.42 -4.49
C ALA A 218 -14.75 36.21 -3.65
N THR A 219 -13.50 36.24 -4.14
CA THR A 219 -12.81 35.90 -5.42
C THR A 219 -11.31 35.91 -5.10
N ARG A 220 -10.45 35.14 -5.81
CA ARG A 220 -9.06 35.57 -6.16
C ARG A 220 -8.35 34.65 -7.15
N SER A 221 -8.30 35.07 -8.41
CA SER A 221 -7.07 35.23 -9.23
C SER A 221 -7.46 35.55 -10.68
N VAL A 222 -7.05 36.73 -11.17
CA VAL A 222 -7.35 37.18 -12.55
C VAL A 222 -6.04 37.23 -13.33
N ALA A 223 -5.73 36.13 -14.03
CA ALA A 223 -4.57 36.03 -14.92
C ALA A 223 -4.87 35.33 -16.25
N ALA A 224 -5.82 34.39 -16.29
CA ALA A 224 -6.06 33.53 -17.45
C ALA A 224 -6.96 34.10 -18.57
N VAL A 225 -7.64 35.23 -18.35
CA VAL A 225 -8.75 35.68 -19.23
C VAL A 225 -8.28 36.51 -20.45
N THR A 226 -7.08 37.10 -20.41
CA THR A 226 -6.63 38.11 -21.39
C THR A 226 -5.97 37.52 -22.66
N SER A 227 -6.05 36.21 -22.89
CA SER A 227 -5.55 35.57 -24.12
C SER A 227 -6.64 35.27 -25.16
N PHE A 228 -7.87 34.94 -24.72
CA PHE A 228 -8.92 34.40 -25.61
C PHE A 228 -9.82 35.45 -26.30
N LYS A 229 -9.46 36.74 -26.29
CA LYS A 229 -10.27 37.83 -26.89
C LYS A 229 -9.53 38.67 -27.94
N ARG A 230 -8.89 38.01 -28.90
CA ARG A 230 -8.31 38.66 -30.11
C ARG A 230 -8.73 38.00 -31.44
N LYS A 231 -9.90 37.33 -31.49
CA LYS A 231 -10.38 36.62 -32.70
C LYS A 231 -11.82 36.92 -33.15
N LEU A 232 -12.53 37.83 -32.48
CA LEU A 232 -13.85 38.34 -32.88
C LEU A 232 -13.87 39.87 -32.68
N GLY A 233 -13.98 40.64 -33.75
CA GLY A 233 -13.80 42.10 -33.74
C GLY A 233 -15.12 42.88 -33.74
N VAL A 234 -15.33 43.68 -32.69
CA VAL A 234 -16.38 44.73 -32.56
C VAL A 234 -15.73 45.91 -31.79
N PRO A 235 -16.00 47.19 -32.11
CA PRO A 235 -15.12 48.30 -31.71
C PRO A 235 -15.33 48.87 -30.29
N GLN A 236 -14.46 49.83 -29.94
CA GLN A 236 -14.28 50.49 -28.64
C GLN A 236 -15.50 51.30 -28.13
N ILE A 237 -15.57 51.47 -26.80
CA ILE A 237 -15.68 52.79 -26.15
C ILE A 237 -14.62 52.88 -25.01
N LEU A 238 -14.23 54.11 -24.63
CA LEU A 238 -13.01 54.47 -23.88
C LEU A 238 -13.14 54.42 -22.32
N PRO A 239 -12.02 54.49 -21.57
CA PRO A 239 -11.97 54.18 -20.13
C PRO A 239 -11.93 55.41 -19.20
N LEU A 240 -12.03 55.17 -17.89
CA LEU A 240 -11.51 56.04 -16.82
C LEU A 240 -10.74 55.21 -15.77
N THR A 241 -9.93 55.89 -14.96
CA THR A 241 -8.68 55.36 -14.36
C THR A 241 -8.70 55.17 -12.85
N GLU A 242 -7.68 54.46 -12.34
CA GLU A 242 -7.38 54.29 -10.92
C GLU A 242 -7.07 55.62 -10.21
N SER A 243 -7.37 55.69 -8.91
CA SER A 243 -6.50 56.35 -7.91
C SER A 243 -6.97 56.10 -6.47
N SER A 244 -6.06 55.65 -5.60
CA SER A 244 -5.88 56.15 -4.22
C SER A 244 -4.75 55.40 -3.48
N LEU A 245 -3.83 56.15 -2.88
CA LEU A 245 -2.93 55.72 -1.81
C LEU A 245 -3.39 56.33 -0.47
N GLY A 246 -2.93 55.77 0.64
CA GLY A 246 -3.06 56.32 2.01
C GLY A 246 -3.16 55.17 3.02
N GLN A 247 -2.08 54.80 3.73
CA GLN A 247 -1.56 55.46 4.94
C GLN A 247 -2.59 55.66 6.05
N TYR A 248 -2.37 55.00 7.19
CA TYR A 248 -2.13 55.69 8.47
C TYR A 248 -1.32 54.79 9.42
N LEU A 249 -0.53 55.40 10.30
CA LEU A 249 0.34 54.74 11.29
C LEU A 249 0.58 55.77 12.41
N GLU A 250 0.28 55.44 13.67
CA GLU A 250 0.76 56.24 14.81
C GLU A 250 0.86 55.41 16.11
N VAL A 251 1.61 55.92 17.10
CA VAL A 251 2.14 55.15 18.24
C VAL A 251 2.18 55.98 19.53
N VAL A 252 1.68 55.41 20.64
CA VAL A 252 1.94 55.81 22.05
C VAL A 252 1.95 54.48 22.83
N SER A 253 3.05 53.94 23.40
CA SER A 253 3.89 54.41 24.53
C SER A 253 3.11 54.49 25.87
N SER A 254 3.65 54.15 27.05
CA SER A 254 5.02 53.77 27.46
C SER A 254 5.05 53.01 28.82
N THR A 255 6.22 52.46 29.19
CA THR A 255 6.79 52.30 30.57
C THR A 255 6.04 51.47 31.66
N ASP A 256 6.70 50.80 32.64
CA ASP A 256 8.07 50.27 32.81
C ASP A 256 8.14 49.36 34.09
N LEU A 257 9.33 48.80 34.34
CA LEU A 257 9.93 48.39 35.62
C LEU A 257 9.72 46.98 36.18
N ARG A 258 10.70 46.61 37.02
CA ARG A 258 11.05 45.28 37.57
C ARG A 258 11.35 45.43 39.06
N PHE A 259 11.42 44.34 39.83
CA PHE A 259 12.45 43.97 40.83
C PHE A 259 11.93 42.85 41.77
N ARG A 260 12.71 42.37 42.75
CA ARG A 260 13.62 41.22 42.61
C ARG A 260 14.11 40.75 43.98
N TRP A 261 13.81 39.50 44.36
CA TRP A 261 14.44 38.71 45.44
C TRP A 261 14.30 39.20 46.91
N TYR A 262 14.14 38.25 47.84
CA TYR A 262 15.19 37.91 48.83
C TYR A 262 14.95 36.52 49.46
N CYS A 263 15.84 36.07 50.36
CA CYS A 263 16.09 34.66 50.68
C CYS A 263 16.15 34.34 52.20
N PHE A 264 16.12 33.02 52.51
CA PHE A 264 16.59 32.35 53.75
C PHE A 264 15.80 32.63 55.06
N THR A 265 15.60 31.63 55.93
CA THR A 265 16.68 30.99 56.74
C THR A 265 16.32 29.59 57.26
N MET A 266 17.35 28.84 57.68
CA MET A 266 17.25 27.51 58.33
C MET A 266 16.87 27.59 59.83
N HIS A 267 16.43 26.47 60.41
CA HIS A 267 16.85 25.78 61.66
C HIS A 267 15.97 24.51 61.78
N CYS A 268 16.30 23.41 62.48
CA CYS A 268 17.39 23.12 63.42
C CYS A 268 17.92 21.67 63.23
N SER A 269 18.92 21.26 64.02
CA SER A 269 19.62 19.98 63.92
C SER A 269 19.17 18.93 64.95
N SER A 270 19.41 17.64 64.67
CA SER A 270 20.31 16.78 65.48
C SER A 270 20.23 15.30 65.06
N SER A 271 21.29 14.55 65.35
CA SER A 271 21.41 13.12 65.10
C SER A 271 21.24 12.30 66.38
N LEU A 272 20.72 11.07 66.27
CA LEU A 272 21.14 9.98 67.16
C LEU A 272 20.87 8.60 66.54
N SER A 273 21.89 7.74 66.54
CA SER A 273 21.79 6.35 66.06
C SER A 273 21.15 5.44 67.10
N ARG A 274 20.28 4.52 66.69
CA ARG A 274 19.96 3.29 67.42
C ARG A 274 19.67 2.13 66.48
N ALA A 275 20.63 1.21 66.36
CA ALA A 275 20.42 -0.06 65.68
C ALA A 275 19.44 -0.92 66.49
N THR A 276 18.50 -1.55 65.80
CA THR A 276 17.63 -2.60 66.35
C THR A 276 17.67 -3.79 65.40
N LEU A 277 18.05 -4.96 65.88
CA LEU A 277 18.00 -6.17 65.07
C LEU A 277 16.54 -6.53 64.78
N LEU A 278 16.22 -6.70 63.50
CA LEU A 278 15.09 -7.50 63.06
C LEU A 278 15.64 -8.62 62.18
N LEU A 279 15.34 -9.87 62.53
CA LEU A 279 15.54 -11.00 61.63
C LEU A 279 14.48 -10.87 60.53
N SER A 280 14.87 -10.36 59.37
CA SER A 280 14.10 -10.60 58.16
C SER A 280 14.23 -12.09 57.80
N CYS A 281 13.09 -12.77 57.70
CA CYS A 281 13.07 -14.05 56.99
C CYS A 281 13.51 -13.79 55.55
N ILE A 282 14.56 -14.46 55.08
CA ILE A 282 14.93 -14.43 53.67
C ILE A 282 13.94 -15.31 52.90
N VAL A 283 12.74 -14.76 52.71
CA VAL A 283 11.97 -15.05 51.50
C VAL A 283 12.80 -14.47 50.37
N PRO A 284 13.24 -15.27 49.37
CA PRO A 284 13.83 -14.71 48.18
C PRO A 284 12.78 -13.79 47.56
N SER A 285 13.07 -12.49 47.48
CA SER A 285 12.27 -11.60 46.66
C SER A 285 12.37 -12.13 45.23
N LEU A 286 11.23 -12.52 44.66
CA LEU A 286 11.06 -12.65 43.23
C LEU A 286 11.11 -11.24 42.63
N ALA A 287 12.29 -10.63 42.69
CA ALA A 287 12.66 -9.55 41.79
C ALA A 287 12.62 -10.16 40.39
N SER A 288 11.56 -9.84 39.64
CA SER A 288 11.51 -10.18 38.23
C SER A 288 12.78 -9.65 37.59
N GLN A 289 13.54 -10.51 36.92
CA GLN A 289 14.75 -10.07 36.25
C GLN A 289 14.34 -9.08 35.17
N CYS A 290 15.04 -7.94 35.06
CA CYS A 290 14.76 -6.97 34.00
C CYS A 290 15.34 -7.48 32.67
N THR A 291 14.70 -8.52 32.17
CA THR A 291 15.06 -9.29 30.98
C THR A 291 13.82 -9.36 30.11
N PRO A 292 13.89 -8.96 28.83
CA PRO A 292 12.74 -9.09 27.94
C PRO A 292 12.37 -10.56 27.78
N SER A 293 11.08 -10.85 27.61
CA SER A 293 10.66 -12.14 27.06
C SER A 293 11.40 -12.38 25.74
N THR A 294 11.91 -13.59 25.51
CA THR A 294 12.48 -13.94 24.20
C THR A 294 11.37 -13.84 23.15
N PRO A 295 11.48 -12.96 22.15
CA PRO A 295 10.48 -12.88 21.10
C PRO A 295 10.55 -14.12 20.21
N GLU A 296 9.40 -14.43 19.62
CA GLU A 296 9.32 -15.30 18.45
C GLU A 296 10.07 -14.63 17.29
N LYS A 297 10.99 -15.36 16.65
CA LYS A 297 11.90 -14.79 15.67
C LYS A 297 11.35 -14.93 14.24
N PRO A 298 11.13 -13.85 13.49
CA PRO A 298 10.82 -13.95 12.07
C PRO A 298 11.93 -14.70 11.32
N ARG A 299 11.52 -15.64 10.47
CA ARG A 299 12.42 -16.36 9.56
C ARG A 299 12.75 -15.45 8.37
N VAL A 300 14.03 -15.28 8.03
CA VAL A 300 14.48 -14.30 7.03
C VAL A 300 15.39 -14.94 5.98
N PHE A 301 15.07 -14.71 4.71
CA PHE A 301 15.86 -15.10 3.55
C PHE A 301 16.10 -13.86 2.66
N LEU A 302 17.27 -13.26 2.78
CA LEU A 302 17.60 -12.01 2.08
C LEU A 302 17.96 -12.25 0.60
N LEU A 303 17.40 -11.43 -0.30
CA LEU A 303 17.88 -11.22 -1.67
C LEU A 303 18.42 -9.79 -1.81
N SER A 304 19.69 -9.61 -2.17
CA SER A 304 20.36 -8.30 -2.26
C SER A 304 21.36 -8.24 -3.40
N ASP A 305 21.40 -7.13 -4.15
CA ASP A 305 22.37 -6.89 -5.24
C ASP A 305 23.61 -6.12 -4.74
N ILE A 306 24.04 -6.46 -3.52
CA ILE A 306 25.19 -5.92 -2.81
C ILE A 306 26.39 -5.60 -3.72
N ALA A 307 27.03 -4.48 -3.43
CA ALA A 307 28.02 -3.80 -4.28
C ALA A 307 27.46 -3.11 -5.53
N ASN A 308 26.13 -3.04 -5.70
CA ASN A 308 25.50 -2.04 -6.56
C ASN A 308 25.76 -0.63 -6.03
N GLU A 309 25.16 -0.33 -4.87
CA GLU A 309 25.31 0.91 -4.11
C GLU A 309 25.84 0.58 -2.69
N PRO A 310 26.36 1.56 -1.92
CA PRO A 310 26.92 1.28 -0.60
C PRO A 310 25.89 0.82 0.45
N ASP A 311 24.61 1.06 0.22
CA ASP A 311 23.57 0.95 1.23
C ASP A 311 23.01 -0.47 1.44
N ASP A 312 23.15 -1.38 0.47
CA ASP A 312 23.06 -2.83 0.71
C ASP A 312 24.02 -3.26 1.83
N ALA A 313 25.28 -2.80 1.79
CA ALA A 313 26.32 -3.17 2.74
C ALA A 313 26.06 -2.54 4.12
N GLN A 314 25.58 -1.29 4.15
CA GLN A 314 25.11 -0.63 5.38
C GLN A 314 23.93 -1.40 6.00
N SER A 315 22.94 -1.79 5.18
CA SER A 315 21.75 -2.53 5.60
C SER A 315 22.08 -3.94 6.08
N LEU A 316 23.08 -4.61 5.48
CA LEU A 316 23.59 -5.90 5.95
C LEU A 316 24.33 -5.78 7.29
N VAL A 317 25.13 -4.71 7.49
CA VAL A 317 25.74 -4.42 8.79
C VAL A 317 24.66 -4.21 9.86
N ARG A 318 23.54 -3.52 9.55
CA ARG A 318 22.39 -3.45 10.45
C ARG A 318 21.74 -4.80 10.69
N LEU A 319 21.47 -5.59 9.65
CA LEU A 319 20.86 -6.92 9.77
C LEU A 319 21.64 -7.82 10.73
N LEU A 320 22.98 -7.80 10.65
CA LEU A 320 23.83 -8.56 11.56
C LEU A 320 23.84 -8.01 13.01
N ALA A 321 23.67 -6.70 13.20
CA ALA A 321 23.47 -6.08 14.52
C ALA A 321 22.10 -6.39 15.17
N TYR A 322 21.15 -6.94 14.39
CA TYR A 322 19.84 -7.43 14.87
C TYR A 322 19.68 -8.95 14.77
N ALA A 323 20.74 -9.70 14.44
CA ALA A 323 20.70 -11.15 14.23
C ALA A 323 20.32 -11.98 15.48
N ASN A 324 20.29 -11.39 16.68
CA ASN A 324 19.73 -12.00 17.87
C ASN A 324 18.19 -12.10 17.85
N ASP A 325 17.49 -11.17 17.19
CA ASP A 325 16.02 -11.10 17.15
C ASP A 325 15.44 -11.82 15.90
N LEU A 326 16.28 -12.28 14.98
CA LEU A 326 15.88 -12.92 13.70
C LEU A 326 16.34 -14.39 13.57
N GLN A 327 15.66 -15.16 12.72
CA GLN A 327 16.10 -16.48 12.25
C GLN A 327 16.53 -16.38 10.78
N ILE A 328 17.80 -16.08 10.55
CA ILE A 328 18.36 -15.96 9.18
C ILE A 328 18.55 -17.36 8.59
N GLU A 329 18.07 -17.58 7.37
CA GLU A 329 18.14 -18.86 6.63
C GLU A 329 18.73 -18.71 5.21
N GLY A 330 18.85 -17.50 4.69
CA GLY A 330 19.54 -17.21 3.43
C GLY A 330 20.09 -15.79 3.37
N LEU A 331 21.26 -15.64 2.74
CA LEU A 331 21.90 -14.36 2.40
C LEU A 331 22.35 -14.47 0.94
N VAL A 332 21.50 -14.06 -0.01
CA VAL A 332 21.71 -14.36 -1.43
C VAL A 332 22.05 -13.12 -2.23
N ALA A 333 23.23 -13.14 -2.84
CA ALA A 333 23.63 -12.14 -3.83
C ALA A 333 22.86 -12.36 -5.15
N THR A 334 22.08 -11.35 -5.55
CA THR A 334 21.23 -11.32 -6.76
C THR A 334 21.64 -10.17 -7.69
N THR A 335 20.90 -10.00 -8.79
CA THR A 335 21.02 -8.86 -9.73
C THR A 335 19.85 -7.90 -9.57
N SER A 336 20.00 -6.65 -10.04
CA SER A 336 18.91 -5.68 -10.22
C SER A 336 18.99 -5.03 -11.61
N VAL A 337 18.24 -3.95 -11.87
CA VAL A 337 18.43 -3.08 -13.03
C VAL A 337 19.76 -2.29 -12.98
N TRP A 338 20.30 -2.09 -11.78
CA TRP A 338 21.52 -1.31 -11.52
C TRP A 338 22.78 -2.18 -11.57
N LEU A 339 22.75 -3.35 -10.91
CA LEU A 339 23.78 -4.41 -11.02
C LEU A 339 23.18 -5.61 -11.78
N ASN A 340 23.26 -5.59 -13.12
CA ASN A 340 22.41 -6.43 -13.98
C ASN A 340 23.08 -7.67 -14.61
N ASP A 341 24.39 -7.84 -14.49
CA ASP A 341 25.17 -8.93 -15.11
C ASP A 341 26.18 -9.62 -14.16
N THR A 342 26.13 -9.30 -12.86
CA THR A 342 27.15 -9.66 -11.86
C THR A 342 26.50 -9.86 -10.49
N THR A 343 27.04 -10.77 -9.67
CA THR A 343 26.64 -11.01 -8.27
C THR A 343 27.87 -10.99 -7.34
N ARG A 344 27.73 -10.52 -6.10
CA ARG A 344 28.87 -10.24 -5.18
C ARG A 344 28.75 -10.85 -3.77
N PRO A 345 28.61 -12.18 -3.63
CA PRO A 345 28.56 -12.84 -2.33
C PRO A 345 29.87 -12.68 -1.51
N ASP A 346 30.97 -12.27 -2.15
CA ASP A 346 32.23 -11.95 -1.48
C ASP A 346 32.12 -10.78 -0.49
N GLN A 347 31.26 -9.78 -0.75
CA GLN A 347 31.01 -8.71 0.21
C GLN A 347 30.19 -9.20 1.41
N MET A 348 29.22 -10.10 1.19
CA MET A 348 28.48 -10.73 2.29
C MET A 348 29.42 -11.53 3.20
N HIS A 349 30.40 -12.25 2.63
CA HIS A 349 31.40 -12.97 3.42
C HIS A 349 32.29 -12.03 4.26
N ASP A 350 32.76 -10.92 3.68
CA ASP A 350 33.64 -9.94 4.34
C ASP A 350 32.93 -9.20 5.50
N ILE A 351 31.64 -8.90 5.34
CA ILE A 351 30.81 -8.31 6.41
C ILE A 351 30.50 -9.34 7.52
N VAL A 352 30.24 -10.60 7.16
CA VAL A 352 30.02 -11.68 8.14
C VAL A 352 31.31 -12.09 8.89
N ASP A 353 32.50 -11.90 8.31
CA ASP A 353 33.77 -12.05 9.06
C ASP A 353 33.89 -11.01 10.18
N ALA A 354 33.60 -9.73 9.89
CA ALA A 354 33.64 -8.68 10.90
C ALA A 354 32.58 -8.87 12.02
N TYR A 355 31.42 -9.42 11.67
CA TYR A 355 30.44 -9.89 12.66
C TYR A 355 31.02 -11.04 13.53
N GLY A 356 31.78 -11.96 12.93
CA GLY A 356 32.48 -13.03 13.66
C GLY A 356 33.48 -12.51 14.68
N GLU A 357 34.20 -11.43 14.38
CA GLU A 357 35.07 -10.74 15.34
C GLU A 357 34.28 -10.08 16.49
N ALA A 358 33.13 -9.48 16.19
CA ALA A 358 32.25 -8.86 17.19
C ALA A 358 31.45 -9.86 18.07
N LEU A 359 31.29 -11.10 17.63
CA LEU A 359 30.31 -12.04 18.19
C LEU A 359 30.50 -12.34 19.70
N LEU A 360 31.73 -12.29 20.20
CA LEU A 360 32.01 -12.48 21.63
C LEU A 360 31.51 -11.33 22.51
N ASN A 361 31.49 -10.10 21.98
CA ASN A 361 30.96 -8.92 22.65
C ASN A 361 29.43 -8.92 22.57
N LEU A 362 28.86 -9.15 21.38
CA LEU A 362 27.41 -9.23 21.17
C LEU A 362 26.72 -10.22 22.14
N LYS A 363 27.33 -11.39 22.35
CA LYS A 363 26.89 -12.43 23.31
C LYS A 363 26.92 -12.01 24.79
N LYS A 364 27.45 -10.84 25.15
CA LYS A 364 27.34 -10.25 26.50
C LYS A 364 26.05 -9.48 26.70
N HIS A 365 25.56 -8.80 25.66
CA HIS A 365 24.43 -7.87 25.72
C HIS A 365 23.07 -8.54 25.47
N ALA A 366 23.04 -9.59 24.64
CA ALA A 366 21.82 -10.37 24.36
C ALA A 366 22.11 -11.86 24.15
N PRO A 367 21.16 -12.76 24.46
CA PRO A 367 21.21 -14.16 24.05
C PRO A 367 20.78 -14.34 22.58
N GLY A 368 21.02 -15.53 22.02
CA GLY A 368 20.37 -15.97 20.77
C GLY A 368 21.03 -15.55 19.45
N TRP A 369 22.24 -14.99 19.49
CA TRP A 369 23.05 -14.71 18.29
C TRP A 369 23.46 -16.00 17.55
N PRO A 370 23.36 -16.04 16.20
CA PRO A 370 23.91 -17.14 15.39
C PRO A 370 25.44 -17.15 15.38
N GLU A 371 26.04 -18.31 15.10
CA GLU A 371 27.48 -18.37 14.84
C GLU A 371 27.81 -17.82 13.44
N ALA A 372 28.91 -17.08 13.31
CA ALA A 372 29.35 -16.54 12.00
C ALA A 372 29.63 -17.66 10.97
N SER A 373 30.04 -18.86 11.42
CA SER A 373 30.20 -20.04 10.56
C SER A 373 28.87 -20.60 10.04
N TYR A 374 27.78 -20.48 10.81
CA TYR A 374 26.43 -20.79 10.34
C TYR A 374 26.01 -19.78 9.28
N LEU A 375 26.13 -18.46 9.57
CA LEU A 375 25.79 -17.40 8.61
C LEU A 375 26.57 -17.51 7.30
N LYS A 376 27.87 -17.85 7.35
CA LYS A 376 28.67 -18.12 6.13
C LYS A 376 28.16 -19.29 5.31
N GLY A 377 27.58 -20.31 5.95
CA GLY A 377 26.87 -21.42 5.27
C GLY A 377 25.47 -21.05 4.77
N LEU A 378 25.00 -19.82 4.98
CA LEU A 378 23.78 -19.30 4.39
C LEU A 378 24.00 -18.43 3.14
N ILE A 379 25.24 -18.00 2.91
CA ILE A 379 25.60 -17.17 1.77
C ILE A 379 25.56 -18.01 0.50
N ALA A 380 24.87 -17.51 -0.53
CA ALA A 380 24.70 -18.15 -1.83
C ALA A 380 24.54 -17.11 -2.94
N THR A 381 24.42 -17.55 -4.19
CA THR A 381 24.22 -16.65 -5.34
C THR A 381 23.05 -17.06 -6.25
N GLY A 382 22.35 -16.06 -6.80
CA GLY A 382 21.50 -16.20 -7.98
C GLY A 382 22.31 -16.30 -9.27
N LEU A 383 21.63 -16.30 -10.43
CA LEU A 383 22.31 -16.19 -11.71
C LEU A 383 22.73 -14.74 -12.00
N PRO A 384 23.92 -14.50 -12.58
CA PRO A 384 24.41 -13.16 -12.92
C PRO A 384 23.80 -12.66 -14.25
N VAL A 385 22.48 -12.55 -14.31
CA VAL A 385 21.71 -12.05 -15.47
C VAL A 385 20.44 -11.32 -15.03
N TYR A 386 20.02 -10.32 -15.81
CA TYR A 386 18.93 -9.43 -15.44
C TYR A 386 17.56 -10.11 -15.33
N GLY A 387 17.05 -10.23 -14.11
CA GLY A 387 15.65 -10.48 -13.84
C GLY A 387 15.12 -11.76 -14.50
N MET A 388 14.09 -11.63 -15.35
CA MET A 388 13.44 -12.76 -16.04
C MET A 388 14.38 -13.49 -17.01
N ASP A 389 15.49 -12.89 -17.44
CA ASP A 389 16.51 -13.63 -18.21
C ASP A 389 17.19 -14.70 -17.34
N GLY A 390 17.14 -14.58 -16.01
CA GLY A 390 17.51 -15.60 -15.03
C GLY A 390 16.41 -16.59 -14.64
N VAL A 391 15.19 -16.51 -15.23
CA VAL A 391 14.05 -17.37 -14.88
C VAL A 391 13.68 -18.34 -16.01
N GLY A 392 13.46 -19.62 -15.70
CA GLY A 392 13.03 -20.65 -16.65
C GLY A 392 13.65 -22.04 -16.45
N GLU A 393 13.47 -22.89 -17.46
CA GLU A 393 14.03 -24.24 -17.54
C GLU A 393 15.57 -24.21 -17.58
N GLU A 394 16.22 -25.13 -16.85
CA GLU A 394 17.67 -25.19 -16.64
C GLU A 394 18.32 -23.93 -15.98
N LYS A 395 17.52 -23.04 -15.36
CA LYS A 395 18.02 -21.81 -14.70
C LYS A 395 18.04 -21.84 -13.17
N ASP A 396 17.94 -23.01 -12.56
CA ASP A 396 18.08 -23.12 -11.11
C ASP A 396 19.48 -22.68 -10.64
N SER A 397 19.50 -21.93 -9.55
CA SER A 397 20.68 -21.31 -8.93
C SER A 397 20.82 -21.77 -7.49
N GLU A 398 22.00 -21.66 -6.90
CA GLU A 398 22.21 -21.98 -5.48
C GLU A 398 21.23 -21.22 -4.58
N GLY A 399 21.00 -19.93 -4.87
CA GLY A 399 20.02 -19.09 -4.20
C GLY A 399 18.59 -19.62 -4.29
N SER A 400 18.11 -19.99 -5.49
CA SER A 400 16.73 -20.46 -5.67
C SER A 400 16.52 -21.84 -5.07
N ASP A 401 17.49 -22.75 -5.24
CA ASP A 401 17.54 -24.06 -4.60
C ASP A 401 17.45 -23.94 -3.06
N LYS A 402 18.17 -22.98 -2.48
CA LYS A 402 18.24 -22.75 -1.05
C LYS A 402 16.96 -22.09 -0.52
N LEU A 403 16.32 -21.20 -1.30
CA LEU A 403 15.02 -20.60 -0.98
C LEU A 403 13.91 -21.65 -0.96
N VAL A 404 13.84 -22.52 -1.98
CA VAL A 404 12.87 -23.63 -2.02
C VAL A 404 13.02 -24.52 -0.78
N LYS A 405 14.26 -24.93 -0.47
CA LYS A 405 14.56 -25.75 0.72
C LYS A 405 14.22 -25.05 2.04
N ALA A 406 14.37 -23.73 2.13
CA ALA A 406 13.97 -22.97 3.32
C ALA A 406 12.44 -22.96 3.50
N VAL A 407 11.66 -22.68 2.45
CA VAL A 407 10.19 -22.71 2.51
C VAL A 407 9.67 -24.12 2.84
N ASP A 408 10.31 -25.16 2.33
CA ASP A 408 9.93 -26.55 2.60
C ASP A 408 10.30 -27.04 4.02
N ALA A 409 11.29 -26.42 4.69
CA ALA A 409 11.84 -26.92 5.94
C ALA A 409 11.02 -26.62 7.21
N SER A 410 9.98 -25.78 7.11
CA SER A 410 9.07 -25.44 8.21
C SER A 410 7.75 -24.92 7.66
N ASP A 411 6.69 -24.99 8.45
CA ASP A 411 5.36 -24.46 8.09
C ASP A 411 5.15 -23.00 8.49
N GLU A 412 6.06 -22.45 9.31
CA GLU A 412 6.11 -21.04 9.70
C GLU A 412 6.41 -20.09 8.53
N PRO A 413 5.84 -18.86 8.49
CA PRO A 413 6.11 -17.89 7.43
C PRO A 413 7.60 -17.55 7.26
N LEU A 414 8.08 -17.60 6.00
CA LEU A 414 9.42 -17.17 5.60
C LEU A 414 9.36 -15.78 4.97
N TRP A 415 10.02 -14.81 5.61
CA TRP A 415 10.16 -13.46 5.10
C TRP A 415 11.31 -13.36 4.10
N VAL A 416 11.01 -12.76 2.95
CA VAL A 416 11.95 -12.52 1.85
C VAL A 416 12.05 -11.01 1.61
N PRO A 417 12.96 -10.31 2.33
CA PRO A 417 13.39 -8.98 1.93
C PRO A 417 14.08 -9.05 0.57
N VAL A 418 13.67 -8.20 -0.36
CA VAL A 418 14.27 -8.04 -1.68
C VAL A 418 14.75 -6.60 -1.81
N TRP A 419 16.06 -6.43 -1.69
CA TRP A 419 16.75 -5.14 -1.78
C TRP A 419 17.00 -4.83 -3.28
N GLY A 420 17.46 -5.84 -4.02
CA GLY A 420 17.65 -5.80 -5.47
C GLY A 420 16.49 -6.34 -6.31
N GLY A 421 16.81 -7.14 -7.32
CA GLY A 421 15.85 -7.83 -8.18
C GLY A 421 15.40 -9.18 -7.58
N ALA A 422 14.12 -9.53 -7.80
CA ALA A 422 13.50 -10.72 -7.24
C ALA A 422 13.74 -12.01 -8.05
N SER A 423 14.73 -12.04 -8.96
CA SER A 423 14.99 -13.16 -9.88
C SER A 423 15.14 -14.52 -9.20
N VAL A 424 15.79 -14.57 -8.04
CA VAL A 424 15.94 -15.79 -7.21
C VAL A 424 14.59 -16.32 -6.71
N LEU A 425 13.70 -15.43 -6.25
CA LEU A 425 12.34 -15.76 -5.83
C LEU A 425 11.47 -16.15 -7.05
N ALA A 426 11.63 -15.44 -8.17
CA ALA A 426 10.92 -15.74 -9.41
C ALA A 426 11.30 -17.13 -9.97
N GLN A 427 12.57 -17.52 -9.90
CA GLN A 427 13.01 -18.87 -10.26
C GLN A 427 12.51 -19.93 -9.28
N ALA A 428 12.54 -19.66 -7.97
CA ALA A 428 11.97 -20.59 -6.98
C ALA A 428 10.46 -20.85 -7.22
N LEU A 429 9.69 -19.79 -7.48
CA LEU A 429 8.27 -19.89 -7.84
C LEU A 429 8.06 -20.58 -9.20
N TRP A 430 8.91 -20.32 -10.19
CA TRP A 430 8.87 -21.00 -11.49
C TRP A 430 9.13 -22.50 -11.35
N HIS A 431 10.19 -22.90 -10.64
CA HIS A 431 10.58 -24.28 -10.39
C HIS A 431 9.46 -25.04 -9.66
N VAL A 432 8.91 -24.47 -8.59
CA VAL A 432 7.79 -25.05 -7.83
C VAL A 432 6.55 -25.23 -8.73
N ASN A 433 6.21 -24.23 -9.53
CA ASN A 433 5.09 -24.30 -10.48
C ASN A 433 5.33 -25.31 -11.63
N ALA A 434 6.57 -25.59 -12.00
CA ALA A 434 6.94 -26.56 -13.04
C ALA A 434 7.02 -28.01 -12.52
N THR A 435 7.22 -28.22 -11.21
CA THR A 435 7.55 -29.53 -10.62
C THR A 435 6.50 -30.12 -9.68
N ARG A 436 5.58 -29.31 -9.14
CA ARG A 436 4.65 -29.73 -8.08
C ARG A 436 3.17 -29.68 -8.50
N SER A 437 2.30 -30.31 -7.70
CA SER A 437 0.85 -30.23 -7.86
C SER A 437 0.28 -28.90 -7.33
N SER A 438 -0.92 -28.52 -7.77
CA SER A 438 -1.54 -27.23 -7.40
C SER A 438 -1.62 -27.00 -5.88
N SER A 439 -1.97 -28.03 -5.10
CA SER A 439 -2.02 -27.95 -3.63
C SER A 439 -0.65 -27.75 -2.98
N GLU A 440 0.41 -28.29 -3.58
CA GLU A 440 1.79 -28.10 -3.10
C GLU A 440 2.32 -26.72 -3.48
N ILE A 441 1.89 -26.17 -4.62
CA ILE A 441 2.17 -24.78 -5.02
C ILE A 441 1.43 -23.80 -4.09
N GLU A 442 0.16 -24.05 -3.80
CA GLU A 442 -0.65 -23.27 -2.85
C GLU A 442 -0.02 -23.27 -1.44
N ALA A 443 0.36 -24.43 -0.92
CA ALA A 443 1.03 -24.57 0.38
C ALA A 443 2.46 -23.99 0.43
N PHE A 444 3.17 -23.93 -0.71
CA PHE A 444 4.47 -23.26 -0.80
C PHE A 444 4.30 -21.73 -0.79
N VAL A 445 3.32 -21.22 -1.54
CA VAL A 445 3.04 -19.78 -1.67
C VAL A 445 2.43 -19.20 -0.39
N SER A 446 1.58 -19.95 0.32
CA SER A 446 0.97 -19.50 1.58
C SER A 446 1.98 -19.26 2.70
N LYS A 447 3.18 -19.84 2.60
CA LYS A 447 4.28 -19.70 3.58
C LYS A 447 5.28 -18.59 3.25
N LEU A 448 5.16 -17.93 2.10
CA LEU A 448 6.04 -16.83 1.72
C LEU A 448 5.46 -15.47 2.14
N ARG A 449 6.35 -14.56 2.56
CA ARG A 449 6.07 -13.16 2.87
C ARG A 449 7.13 -12.29 2.22
N VAL A 450 6.79 -11.49 1.21
CA VAL A 450 7.76 -10.70 0.46
C VAL A 450 7.68 -9.22 0.86
N TYR A 451 8.84 -8.57 1.02
CA TYR A 451 8.96 -7.12 1.08
C TYR A 451 10.01 -6.71 0.06
N ALA A 452 9.59 -6.09 -1.05
CA ALA A 452 10.48 -5.65 -2.12
C ALA A 452 10.65 -4.12 -2.15
N ILE A 453 11.89 -3.66 -2.24
CA ILE A 453 12.27 -2.25 -2.35
C ILE A 453 12.00 -1.80 -3.79
N SER A 454 10.75 -1.37 -4.02
CA SER A 454 10.26 -0.79 -5.29
C SER A 454 10.34 -1.67 -6.56
N ASP A 455 10.49 -3.00 -6.45
CA ASP A 455 10.65 -3.95 -7.56
C ASP A 455 11.78 -3.54 -8.53
N GLN A 456 13.06 -3.72 -8.14
CA GLN A 456 14.22 -3.23 -8.91
C GLN A 456 14.55 -4.03 -10.18
N ASP A 457 13.67 -4.92 -10.64
CA ASP A 457 13.79 -5.64 -11.92
C ASP A 457 12.40 -5.90 -12.55
N ASN A 458 12.37 -6.62 -13.68
CA ASN A 458 11.12 -7.01 -14.32
C ASN A 458 10.37 -8.17 -13.61
N THR A 459 11.02 -8.89 -12.69
CA THR A 459 10.51 -10.12 -12.06
C THR A 459 9.51 -9.84 -10.95
N GLY A 460 9.72 -8.83 -10.11
CA GLY A 460 8.72 -8.44 -9.09
C GLY A 460 7.36 -8.12 -9.71
N SER A 461 7.38 -7.44 -10.86
CA SER A 461 6.18 -7.17 -11.67
C SER A 461 5.55 -8.43 -12.31
N TRP A 462 6.33 -9.49 -12.53
CA TRP A 462 5.86 -10.78 -13.03
C TRP A 462 5.31 -11.64 -11.89
N ILE A 463 5.97 -11.66 -10.73
CA ILE A 463 5.50 -12.33 -9.51
C ILE A 463 4.11 -11.83 -9.14
N ARG A 464 3.94 -10.51 -8.99
CA ARG A 464 2.64 -9.92 -8.64
C ARG A 464 1.55 -10.05 -9.72
N ARG A 465 1.86 -10.49 -10.94
CA ARG A 465 0.83 -10.78 -11.97
C ARG A 465 0.38 -12.24 -11.97
N ASN A 466 1.21 -13.17 -11.50
CA ASN A 466 0.95 -14.61 -11.57
C ASN A 466 0.61 -15.23 -10.20
N TRP A 467 1.07 -14.61 -9.10
CA TRP A 467 0.74 -15.01 -7.73
C TRP A 467 -0.02 -13.89 -6.99
N PRO A 468 -1.31 -13.64 -7.32
CA PRO A 468 -2.13 -12.60 -6.69
C PRO A 468 -2.49 -12.87 -5.23
N GLN A 469 -2.27 -14.10 -4.74
CA GLN A 469 -2.50 -14.48 -3.33
C GLN A 469 -1.19 -14.53 -2.50
N LEU A 470 -0.02 -14.34 -3.13
CA LEU A 470 1.24 -14.21 -2.41
C LEU A 470 1.25 -12.90 -1.62
N PHE A 471 1.58 -12.97 -0.33
CA PHE A 471 1.80 -11.79 0.49
C PHE A 471 3.03 -11.01 -0.03
N TYR A 472 2.83 -9.79 -0.51
CA TYR A 472 3.88 -9.01 -1.18
C TYR A 472 3.73 -7.51 -0.91
N ILE A 473 4.59 -6.95 -0.08
CA ILE A 473 4.73 -5.51 0.17
C ILE A 473 5.69 -4.93 -0.88
N ALA A 474 5.27 -3.86 -1.58
CA ALA A 474 6.18 -3.06 -2.40
C ALA A 474 5.69 -1.62 -2.63
N SER A 475 6.62 -0.67 -2.73
CA SER A 475 6.33 0.71 -3.11
C SER A 475 6.03 0.83 -4.61
N ILE A 476 4.78 0.56 -5.01
CA ILE A 476 4.35 0.56 -6.42
C ILE A 476 4.24 1.99 -6.98
N HIS A 477 5.22 2.39 -7.81
CA HIS A 477 5.24 3.68 -8.50
C HIS A 477 5.72 3.56 -9.96
N HIS A 478 5.75 4.70 -10.68
CA HIS A 478 6.45 4.82 -11.97
C HIS A 478 7.93 4.42 -11.80
N PHE A 479 8.51 3.65 -12.72
CA PHE A 479 9.87 3.12 -12.62
C PHE A 479 10.91 4.20 -12.26
N ASN A 480 11.71 3.97 -11.21
CA ASN A 480 12.62 4.94 -10.61
C ASN A 480 11.92 6.29 -10.28
N ARG A 481 10.94 6.26 -9.36
CA ARG A 481 10.36 7.45 -8.70
C ARG A 481 10.30 7.25 -7.20
N TYR A 482 11.42 6.83 -6.63
CA TYR A 482 11.62 6.56 -5.21
C TYR A 482 11.23 7.73 -4.28
N ALA A 483 11.18 8.97 -4.79
CA ALA A 483 10.65 10.14 -4.09
C ALA A 483 9.16 10.06 -3.66
N VAL A 484 8.39 9.04 -4.07
CA VAL A 484 7.06 8.74 -3.49
C VAL A 484 7.01 7.43 -2.69
N ALA A 485 8.11 6.66 -2.66
CA ALA A 485 8.18 5.39 -1.94
C ALA A 485 8.21 5.59 -0.42
N ALA A 486 7.60 4.68 0.35
CA ALA A 486 7.63 4.75 1.81
C ALA A 486 9.04 4.57 2.41
N TRP A 487 9.82 3.64 1.85
CA TRP A 487 11.18 3.33 2.34
C TRP A 487 12.13 4.53 2.28
N GLY A 488 11.95 5.46 1.34
CA GLY A 488 12.71 6.70 1.26
C GLY A 488 12.63 7.57 2.53
N GLY A 489 11.69 7.29 3.43
CA GLY A 489 11.65 7.85 4.79
C GLY A 489 12.77 7.39 5.72
N ILE A 490 13.64 6.45 5.32
CA ILE A 490 14.83 6.08 6.10
C ILE A 490 15.75 7.30 6.30
N SER A 491 16.12 8.00 5.21
CA SER A 491 16.99 9.19 5.25
C SER A 491 16.86 10.14 4.03
N GLY A 492 15.88 9.94 3.15
CA GLY A 492 15.89 10.49 1.79
C GLY A 492 15.46 11.95 1.63
N GLU A 493 15.20 12.71 2.70
CA GLU A 493 14.63 14.07 2.64
C GLU A 493 15.34 15.00 1.65
N GLU A 494 16.68 15.09 1.73
CA GLU A 494 17.47 16.02 0.91
C GLU A 494 17.56 15.55 -0.55
N TYR A 495 17.87 14.27 -0.77
CA TYR A 495 18.03 13.70 -2.11
C TYR A 495 16.69 13.67 -2.89
N TYR A 496 15.62 13.20 -2.25
CA TYR A 496 14.29 13.11 -2.88
C TYR A 496 13.40 14.35 -2.68
N ASN A 497 13.87 15.37 -1.95
CA ASN A 497 13.23 16.67 -1.79
C ASN A 497 11.82 16.62 -1.14
N PHE A 498 11.60 15.73 -0.17
CA PHE A 498 10.35 15.67 0.62
C PHE A 498 10.52 16.24 2.04
N PRO A 499 9.47 16.82 2.65
CA PRO A 499 9.54 17.35 4.01
C PRO A 499 9.29 16.26 5.07
N SER A 500 10.00 16.34 6.20
CA SER A 500 9.69 15.59 7.42
C SER A 500 9.64 16.50 8.65
N PHE A 501 9.34 15.91 9.82
CA PHE A 501 9.63 16.50 11.13
C PHE A 501 10.70 15.71 11.90
N SER A 502 11.40 14.80 11.22
CA SER A 502 12.34 13.88 11.86
C SER A 502 13.67 14.56 12.17
N ASN A 503 14.37 14.10 13.20
CA ASN A 503 15.76 14.48 13.42
C ASN A 503 16.62 14.08 12.21
N GLN A 504 17.45 15.00 11.73
CA GLN A 504 18.39 14.82 10.61
C GLN A 504 19.82 14.58 11.13
N GLU A 505 20.12 14.91 12.39
CA GLU A 505 21.45 14.71 12.98
C GLU A 505 21.81 13.23 13.03
N VAL A 506 20.85 12.37 13.39
CA VAL A 506 20.97 10.89 13.46
C VAL A 506 21.11 10.18 12.10
N ILE A 507 21.17 10.92 11.00
CA ILE A 507 21.53 10.42 9.65
C ILE A 507 22.66 11.25 9.01
N SER A 508 23.27 12.18 9.77
CA SER A 508 24.37 12.99 9.27
C SER A 508 25.66 12.17 9.15
N PRO A 509 26.55 12.46 8.18
CA PRO A 509 27.83 11.75 8.03
C PRO A 509 28.70 11.79 9.28
N ASP A 510 28.63 12.86 10.09
CA ASP A 510 29.42 12.98 11.32
C ASP A 510 28.85 12.10 12.45
N TRP A 511 27.52 12.05 12.60
CA TRP A 511 26.88 11.15 13.56
C TRP A 511 27.07 9.67 13.17
N ILE A 512 26.92 9.34 11.89
CA ILE A 512 27.15 7.98 11.36
C ILE A 512 28.60 7.57 11.59
N ARG A 513 29.57 8.46 11.32
CA ARG A 513 30.98 8.18 11.58
C ARG A 513 31.29 7.96 13.06
N GLN A 514 30.72 8.79 13.93
CA GLN A 514 30.95 8.70 15.37
C GLN A 514 30.33 7.44 16.00
N ASN A 515 29.07 7.13 15.67
CA ASN A 515 28.28 6.13 16.39
C ASN A 515 28.23 4.76 15.68
N ILE A 516 28.47 4.72 14.36
CA ILE A 516 28.46 3.49 13.56
C ILE A 516 29.87 3.15 13.06
N GLN A 517 30.43 3.93 12.12
CA GLN A 517 31.62 3.53 11.36
C GLN A 517 32.88 3.37 12.23
N SER A 518 33.04 4.18 13.28
CA SER A 518 34.21 4.15 14.18
C SER A 518 34.11 3.10 15.29
N VAL A 519 33.05 2.27 15.32
CA VAL A 519 32.69 1.46 16.48
C VAL A 519 32.80 -0.05 16.18
N GLY A 520 33.94 -0.62 16.55
CA GLY A 520 34.20 -2.06 16.44
C GLY A 520 34.48 -2.55 15.01
N PRO A 521 34.74 -3.85 14.84
CA PRO A 521 35.03 -4.43 13.53
C PRO A 521 33.80 -4.40 12.61
N LEU A 522 32.61 -4.65 13.16
CA LEU A 522 31.34 -4.62 12.41
C LEU A 522 30.99 -3.20 11.93
N GLY A 523 31.16 -2.18 12.78
CA GLY A 523 31.01 -0.78 12.39
C GLY A 523 31.98 -0.36 11.28
N ALA A 524 33.23 -0.84 11.33
CA ALA A 524 34.25 -0.57 10.31
C ALA A 524 33.96 -1.20 8.91
N LYS A 525 32.89 -2.00 8.77
CA LYS A 525 32.37 -2.47 7.47
C LYS A 525 31.23 -1.63 6.90
N TYR A 526 30.76 -0.62 7.61
CA TYR A 526 29.70 0.30 7.18
C TYR A 526 30.30 1.40 6.27
N PRO A 527 30.05 1.40 4.95
CA PRO A 527 30.64 2.39 4.05
C PRO A 527 29.98 3.78 4.21
N ASP A 528 30.59 4.81 3.61
CA ASP A 528 29.91 6.09 3.37
C ASP A 528 28.76 5.91 2.35
N ALA A 529 27.75 6.77 2.42
CA ALA A 529 26.59 6.74 1.51
C ALA A 529 26.81 7.60 0.25
N ASP A 530 26.46 7.08 -0.93
CA ASP A 530 26.56 7.79 -2.20
C ASP A 530 25.30 8.62 -2.55
N PHE A 531 24.10 8.20 -2.11
CA PHE A 531 22.83 8.89 -2.37
C PHE A 531 21.98 9.09 -1.12
N ILE A 532 21.59 8.00 -0.47
CA ILE A 532 20.91 7.98 0.83
C ILE A 532 21.54 6.92 1.73
N VAL A 533 21.13 6.87 2.99
CA VAL A 533 21.62 5.94 4.00
C VAL A 533 20.62 4.79 4.14
N GLU A 534 21.06 3.56 3.87
CA GLU A 534 20.31 2.31 4.06
C GLU A 534 18.91 2.29 3.40
N GLY A 535 18.80 2.47 2.08
CA GLY A 535 17.53 2.47 1.35
C GLY A 535 16.66 1.24 1.61
N ASP A 536 17.29 0.09 1.82
CA ASP A 536 16.62 -1.21 1.98
C ASP A 536 16.22 -1.56 3.42
N THR A 537 16.91 -0.99 4.41
CA THR A 537 16.70 -1.27 5.84
C THR A 537 15.26 -1.15 6.33
N PRO A 538 14.35 -0.35 5.75
CA PRO A 538 12.92 -0.43 6.07
C PRO A 538 12.32 -1.85 5.96
N SER A 539 12.78 -2.69 5.03
CA SER A 539 12.38 -4.10 4.95
C SER A 539 12.84 -4.96 6.13
N LEU A 540 13.98 -4.61 6.74
CA LEU A 540 14.51 -5.21 7.98
C LEU A 540 13.79 -4.65 9.21
N LEU A 541 13.66 -3.32 9.31
CA LEU A 541 12.96 -2.62 10.39
C LEU A 541 11.48 -3.00 10.48
N TYR A 542 10.90 -3.50 9.39
CA TYR A 542 9.55 -4.04 9.35
C TYR A 542 9.37 -5.28 10.24
N LEU A 543 10.44 -6.06 10.42
CA LEU A 543 10.43 -7.36 11.11
C LEU A 543 10.91 -7.30 12.57
N ILE A 544 11.45 -6.17 13.04
CA ILE A 544 12.05 -6.10 14.37
C ILE A 544 10.97 -6.18 15.46
N PRO A 545 10.99 -7.22 16.33
CA PRO A 545 9.94 -7.44 17.32
C PRO A 545 10.17 -6.53 18.55
N ASN A 546 9.80 -5.25 18.43
CA ASN A 546 9.94 -4.21 19.46
C ASN A 546 8.61 -3.87 20.21
N GLY A 547 7.55 -4.65 19.97
CA GLY A 547 6.22 -4.46 20.56
C GLY A 547 5.33 -3.39 19.89
N LEU A 548 5.83 -2.72 18.84
CA LEU A 548 5.08 -1.71 18.08
C LEU A 548 4.10 -2.35 17.09
N SER A 549 4.44 -3.48 16.50
CA SER A 549 3.79 -4.02 15.29
C SER A 549 3.79 -5.55 15.25
N ASP A 550 2.96 -6.09 14.35
CA ASP A 550 2.90 -7.49 13.96
C ASP A 550 3.05 -7.53 12.42
N PRO A 551 4.05 -8.22 11.87
CA PRO A 551 4.39 -8.09 10.45
C PRO A 551 3.35 -8.75 9.52
N GLU A 552 2.48 -9.63 10.01
CA GLU A 552 1.36 -10.19 9.23
C GLU A 552 0.26 -9.14 8.94
N TYR A 553 0.33 -7.94 9.55
CA TYR A 553 -0.66 -6.86 9.39
C TYR A 553 -0.01 -5.54 8.89
N PRO A 554 0.27 -5.40 7.58
CA PRO A 554 0.97 -4.23 7.03
C PRO A 554 0.27 -2.89 7.27
N GLU A 555 -1.05 -2.89 7.47
CA GLU A 555 -1.84 -1.70 7.73
C GLU A 555 -1.68 -1.15 9.16
N TRP A 556 -1.03 -1.90 10.07
CA TRP A 556 -0.77 -1.49 11.45
C TRP A 556 0.44 -0.56 11.59
N GLY A 557 1.44 -0.71 10.73
CA GLY A 557 2.63 0.15 10.71
C GLY A 557 3.67 -0.22 11.76
N SER A 558 4.92 -0.31 11.33
CA SER A 558 6.12 -0.66 12.09
C SER A 558 7.21 0.40 11.88
N TRP A 559 8.41 0.18 12.44
CA TRP A 559 9.59 0.99 12.10
C TRP A 559 9.91 0.94 10.58
N GLY A 560 9.57 -0.16 9.92
CA GLY A 560 9.72 -0.36 8.48
C GLY A 560 8.61 0.24 7.61
N GLY A 561 7.70 1.04 8.17
CA GLY A 561 6.63 1.72 7.44
C GLY A 561 5.26 1.07 7.59
N ARG A 562 4.29 1.50 6.77
CA ARG A 562 2.89 1.07 6.81
C ARG A 562 2.32 0.99 5.39
N TYR A 563 1.55 -0.07 5.12
CA TYR A 563 1.10 -0.43 3.77
C TYR A 563 -0.39 -0.77 3.76
N GLY A 564 -1.08 -0.45 2.67
CA GLY A 564 -2.48 -0.82 2.45
C GLY A 564 -2.63 -1.82 1.31
N PRO A 565 -3.67 -2.67 1.30
CA PRO A 565 -3.91 -3.62 0.22
C PRO A 565 -4.13 -2.87 -1.11
N VAL A 566 -3.45 -3.33 -2.16
CA VAL A 566 -3.58 -2.82 -3.53
C VAL A 566 -4.97 -3.12 -4.09
N THR A 567 -5.46 -4.32 -3.81
CA THR A 567 -6.80 -4.82 -4.14
C THR A 567 -7.33 -5.60 -2.94
N TYR A 568 -8.60 -5.42 -2.57
CA TYR A 568 -9.22 -6.24 -1.53
C TYR A 568 -9.39 -7.69 -2.02
N GLY A 569 -8.84 -8.66 -1.28
CA GLY A 569 -8.84 -10.08 -1.66
C GLY A 569 -7.60 -10.53 -2.45
N GLU A 570 -6.58 -9.68 -2.57
CA GLU A 570 -5.25 -10.04 -3.09
C GLU A 570 -4.20 -9.81 -1.98
N GLY A 571 -3.09 -10.55 -2.03
CA GLY A 571 -2.02 -10.50 -1.02
C GLY A 571 -1.05 -9.32 -1.18
N HIS A 572 -1.30 -8.38 -2.10
CA HIS A 572 -0.34 -7.31 -2.40
C HIS A 572 -0.65 -6.04 -1.65
N TYR A 573 0.39 -5.45 -1.06
CA TYR A 573 0.32 -4.23 -0.26
C TYR A 573 1.26 -3.17 -0.86
N ALA A 574 0.83 -1.92 -0.81
CA ALA A 574 1.61 -0.77 -1.28
C ALA A 574 1.51 0.41 -0.31
N ASP A 575 2.36 1.41 -0.52
CA ASP A 575 2.51 2.57 0.37
C ASP A 575 1.15 3.21 0.73
N THR A 576 0.87 3.33 2.03
CA THR A 576 -0.18 4.22 2.54
C THR A 576 0.45 5.44 3.23
N VAL A 577 -0.35 6.39 3.69
CA VAL A 577 0.13 7.69 4.18
C VAL A 577 -0.21 7.92 5.65
N ASP A 578 0.75 8.44 6.41
CA ASP A 578 0.56 8.90 7.79
C ASP A 578 0.42 10.43 7.84
N VAL A 579 -0.26 10.95 8.87
CA VAL A 579 -0.67 12.37 8.94
C VAL A 579 -0.19 13.01 10.23
N LEU A 580 1.05 13.49 10.23
CA LEU A 580 1.68 14.11 11.40
C LEU A 580 1.54 15.64 11.38
N LYS A 581 1.43 16.24 12.56
CA LYS A 581 1.35 17.69 12.77
C LYS A 581 2.48 18.15 13.68
N GLY A 582 3.43 18.90 13.14
CA GLY A 582 4.60 19.41 13.87
C GLY A 582 4.26 20.59 14.78
N ALA A 583 5.19 20.95 15.66
CA ALA A 583 5.00 21.99 16.69
C ALA A 583 4.60 23.38 16.13
N SER A 584 4.99 23.71 14.90
CA SER A 584 4.57 24.94 14.20
C SER A 584 3.12 24.93 13.70
N GLY A 585 2.37 23.84 13.94
CA GLY A 585 1.01 23.62 13.44
C GLY A 585 0.94 23.15 11.99
N ARG A 586 2.07 23.10 11.26
CA ARG A 586 2.18 22.50 9.92
C ARG A 586 1.81 21.02 9.98
N THR A 587 1.00 20.56 9.03
CA THR A 587 0.74 19.14 8.80
C THR A 587 1.58 18.63 7.63
N ILE A 588 2.08 17.39 7.73
CA ILE A 588 2.66 16.62 6.63
C ILE A 588 1.83 15.35 6.47
N MET A 589 1.57 14.97 5.22
CA MET A 589 0.97 13.69 4.86
C MET A 589 1.81 13.10 3.72
N SER A 590 2.46 11.96 3.95
CA SER A 590 3.20 11.23 2.92
C SER A 590 3.38 9.75 3.30
N SER A 591 3.89 8.97 2.35
CA SER A 591 4.29 7.57 2.54
C SER A 591 5.53 7.45 3.42
N GLN A 592 6.53 8.31 3.19
CA GLN A 592 7.75 8.38 4.01
C GLN A 592 7.44 8.67 5.49
N ALA A 593 6.34 9.36 5.77
CA ALA A 593 5.89 9.65 7.13
C ALA A 593 5.55 8.41 7.95
N THR A 594 5.31 7.26 7.30
CA THR A 594 5.15 5.96 7.99
C THR A 594 6.47 5.43 8.55
N VAL A 595 7.62 5.86 8.00
CA VAL A 595 8.98 5.44 8.40
C VAL A 595 9.68 6.53 9.22
N TRP A 596 9.82 7.77 8.70
CA TRP A 596 10.64 8.80 9.36
C TRP A 596 10.13 9.21 10.74
N ARG A 597 8.84 8.96 11.05
CA ARG A 597 8.25 9.19 12.38
C ARG A 597 8.92 8.36 13.50
N TRP A 598 9.70 7.34 13.16
CA TRP A 598 10.37 6.44 14.10
C TRP A 598 11.90 6.59 14.15
N ARG A 599 12.49 7.44 13.29
CA ARG A 599 13.93 7.43 12.99
C ARG A 599 14.82 7.52 14.22
N GLU A 600 14.52 8.43 15.13
CA GLU A 600 15.35 8.65 16.32
C GLU A 600 15.44 7.38 17.19
N ALA A 601 14.34 6.63 17.32
CA ALA A 601 14.33 5.36 18.04
C ALA A 601 15.15 4.27 17.31
N PHE A 602 14.94 4.07 16.00
CA PHE A 602 15.65 3.01 15.27
C PHE A 602 17.13 3.33 14.97
N GLN A 603 17.52 4.61 14.98
CA GLN A 603 18.94 5.02 14.91
C GLN A 603 19.62 4.85 16.26
N ASN A 604 18.98 5.23 17.37
CA ASN A 604 19.56 5.04 18.70
C ASN A 604 19.70 3.54 19.05
N ASP A 605 18.72 2.70 18.70
CA ASP A 605 18.80 1.24 18.89
C ASP A 605 19.90 0.61 18.02
N PHE A 606 20.09 1.07 16.79
CA PHE A 606 21.22 0.64 15.94
C PHE A 606 22.58 1.08 16.48
N ALA A 607 22.71 2.33 16.96
CA ALA A 607 23.93 2.80 17.61
C ALA A 607 24.26 2.00 18.88
N ALA A 608 23.26 1.67 19.70
CA ALA A 608 23.43 0.81 20.87
C ALA A 608 23.89 -0.60 20.47
N ARG A 609 23.29 -1.23 19.46
CA ARG A 609 23.68 -2.56 18.97
C ARG A 609 25.06 -2.60 18.31
N ILE A 610 25.45 -1.55 17.60
CA ILE A 610 26.82 -1.41 17.08
C ILE A 610 27.80 -1.18 18.25
N LYS A 611 27.41 -0.43 19.29
CA LYS A 611 28.18 -0.34 20.53
C LYS A 611 28.29 -1.67 21.28
N TRP A 612 27.27 -2.54 21.25
CA TRP A 612 27.35 -3.94 21.75
C TRP A 612 28.39 -4.77 20.97
N SER A 613 28.65 -4.46 19.69
CA SER A 613 29.68 -5.14 18.89
C SER A 613 31.12 -4.85 19.38
N ALA A 614 31.30 -3.73 20.10
CA ALA A 614 32.59 -3.23 20.56
C ALA A 614 32.77 -3.24 22.09
N SER A 615 31.74 -3.63 22.85
CA SER A 615 31.73 -3.55 24.31
C SER A 615 31.93 -4.93 24.95
N PRO A 616 32.97 -5.15 25.76
CA PRO A 616 33.26 -6.47 26.33
C PRO A 616 32.43 -6.79 27.57
N GLU A 617 31.77 -5.82 28.20
CA GLU A 617 30.93 -6.00 29.39
C GLU A 617 29.58 -5.28 29.21
N PHE A 618 28.53 -5.83 29.85
CA PHE A 618 27.14 -5.39 29.67
C PHE A 618 26.98 -3.87 29.86
N GLY A 619 27.37 -3.34 31.02
CA GLY A 619 27.22 -1.92 31.37
C GLY A 619 28.12 -0.92 30.62
N ASP A 620 28.87 -1.35 29.60
CA ASP A 620 29.60 -0.44 28.68
C ASP A 620 28.69 0.06 27.52
N ALA A 621 27.40 -0.30 27.50
CA ALA A 621 26.40 0.10 26.50
C ALA A 621 24.97 0.13 27.09
N HIS A 622 24.04 0.81 26.41
CA HIS A 622 22.61 0.86 26.76
C HIS A 622 21.82 -0.33 26.17
N HIS A 623 20.69 -0.68 26.80
CA HIS A 623 19.76 -1.73 26.38
C HIS A 623 18.31 -1.23 26.39
N ALA A 624 17.50 -1.68 25.43
CA ALA A 624 16.13 -1.18 25.29
C ALA A 624 15.22 -1.58 26.49
N PRO A 625 14.39 -0.65 27.03
CA PRO A 625 13.51 -0.93 28.16
C PRO A 625 12.58 -2.14 27.99
N VAL A 626 12.38 -2.90 29.07
CA VAL A 626 11.46 -4.03 29.12
C VAL A 626 10.05 -3.52 29.45
N VAL A 627 9.16 -3.51 28.45
CA VAL A 627 7.78 -3.01 28.59
C VAL A 627 6.85 -4.11 29.06
N VAL A 628 6.41 -4.02 30.32
CA VAL A 628 5.39 -4.89 30.91
C VAL A 628 4.04 -4.16 30.87
N LEU A 629 2.97 -4.86 30.50
CA LEU A 629 1.61 -4.29 30.46
C LEU A 629 0.60 -5.25 31.08
N ASN A 630 -0.09 -4.81 32.14
CA ASN A 630 -1.04 -5.61 32.93
C ASN A 630 -0.44 -6.95 33.41
N GLY A 631 0.86 -6.96 33.72
CA GLY A 631 1.63 -8.14 34.12
C GLY A 631 2.10 -9.05 32.97
N ASP A 632 1.71 -8.77 31.71
CA ASP A 632 2.26 -9.47 30.56
C ASP A 632 3.63 -8.89 30.18
N THR A 633 4.67 -9.74 30.18
CA THR A 633 6.05 -9.41 29.81
C THR A 633 6.38 -9.70 28.35
N SER A 634 5.42 -10.22 27.57
CA SER A 634 5.60 -10.51 26.14
C SER A 634 5.88 -9.25 25.31
N ARG A 635 6.30 -9.41 24.06
CA ARG A 635 6.25 -8.32 23.05
C ARG A 635 5.04 -8.42 22.11
N LYS A 636 4.04 -9.27 22.41
CA LYS A 636 2.88 -9.49 21.53
C LYS A 636 1.84 -8.37 21.67
N ILE A 637 1.09 -8.14 20.59
CA ILE A 637 0.08 -7.07 20.48
C ILE A 637 -1.16 -7.43 21.31
N VAL A 638 -1.58 -6.54 22.20
CA VAL A 638 -2.68 -6.81 23.14
C VAL A 638 -4.02 -6.49 22.48
N LYS A 639 -4.77 -7.53 22.06
CA LYS A 639 -6.11 -7.41 21.46
C LYS A 639 -7.18 -7.47 22.56
N MET A 640 -8.11 -6.51 22.60
CA MET A 640 -9.22 -6.47 23.57
C MET A 640 -10.56 -6.24 22.87
N ILE A 641 -11.59 -7.03 23.19
CA ILE A 641 -12.98 -6.75 22.78
C ILE A 641 -13.64 -5.94 23.89
N VAL A 642 -14.18 -4.77 23.53
CA VAL A 642 -14.78 -3.79 24.46
C VAL A 642 -16.08 -3.22 23.88
N LYS A 643 -16.79 -2.41 24.66
CA LYS A 643 -18.00 -1.71 24.25
C LYS A 643 -17.76 -0.22 24.10
N GLU A 644 -18.73 0.42 23.48
CA GLU A 644 -18.95 1.86 23.56
C GLU A 644 -18.99 2.30 25.04
N GLU A 645 -18.33 3.41 25.37
CA GLU A 645 -18.28 4.02 26.72
C GLU A 645 -17.62 3.18 27.85
N ASP A 646 -17.04 2.00 27.56
CA ASP A 646 -16.25 1.23 28.55
C ASP A 646 -15.01 2.03 29.01
N VAL A 647 -14.69 1.96 30.31
CA VAL A 647 -13.47 2.55 30.90
C VAL A 647 -12.50 1.44 31.27
N ILE A 648 -11.35 1.38 30.60
CA ILE A 648 -10.34 0.33 30.74
C ILE A 648 -9.11 0.86 31.48
N GLY A 649 -8.68 0.17 32.53
CA GLY A 649 -7.40 0.43 33.21
C GLY A 649 -6.24 -0.28 32.50
N LEU A 650 -5.14 0.43 32.27
CA LEU A 650 -3.87 -0.10 31.78
C LEU A 650 -2.76 0.26 32.75
N ASP A 651 -1.99 -0.74 33.19
CA ASP A 651 -0.91 -0.61 34.18
C ASP A 651 0.41 -1.14 33.60
N ALA A 652 1.37 -0.24 33.41
CA ALA A 652 2.71 -0.51 32.90
C ALA A 652 3.80 -0.34 33.98
N ARG A 653 3.45 -0.21 35.27
CA ARG A 653 4.36 0.10 36.38
C ARG A 653 5.49 -0.91 36.61
N GLU A 654 5.33 -2.11 36.07
CA GLU A 654 6.29 -3.23 36.16
C GLU A 654 7.32 -3.20 35.02
N SER A 655 7.22 -2.24 34.10
CA SER A 655 8.26 -1.96 33.11
C SER A 655 9.55 -1.52 33.80
N CYS A 656 10.70 -1.89 33.23
CA CYS A 656 12.00 -1.64 33.83
C CYS A 656 13.09 -1.38 32.78
N ASP A 657 14.12 -0.66 33.17
CA ASP A 657 15.36 -0.51 32.41
C ASP A 657 16.35 -1.61 32.83
N PRO A 658 16.90 -2.43 31.90
CA PRO A 658 17.97 -3.37 32.20
C PRO A 658 19.23 -2.73 32.79
N ASP A 659 19.51 -1.46 32.48
CA ASP A 659 20.66 -0.69 32.96
C ASP A 659 20.37 0.04 34.29
N GLY A 660 19.11 0.02 34.76
CA GLY A 660 18.69 0.50 36.07
C GLY A 660 18.39 2.00 36.19
N GLY A 661 18.21 2.71 35.08
CA GLY A 661 17.78 4.10 35.00
C GLY A 661 16.29 4.33 35.29
N GLU A 662 15.87 5.59 35.19
CA GLU A 662 14.47 6.00 35.34
C GLU A 662 13.72 5.93 33.99
N LEU A 663 12.50 5.39 33.99
CA LEU A 663 11.68 5.28 32.79
C LEU A 663 10.68 6.42 32.65
N THR A 664 10.57 6.91 31.42
CA THR A 664 9.47 7.77 30.95
C THR A 664 8.43 6.94 30.19
N TYR A 665 7.17 7.37 30.27
CA TYR A 665 6.02 6.70 29.65
C TYR A 665 5.29 7.70 28.76
N LYS A 666 4.71 7.23 27.66
CA LYS A 666 3.97 8.06 26.70
C LYS A 666 2.88 7.24 26.01
N TRP A 667 1.63 7.61 26.23
CA TRP A 667 0.43 6.96 25.71
C TRP A 667 -0.24 7.79 24.62
N TRP A 668 -0.39 7.25 23.42
CA TRP A 668 -1.00 7.97 22.30
C TRP A 668 -1.77 7.07 21.33
N GLN A 669 -2.91 7.56 20.82
CA GLN A 669 -3.73 6.83 19.87
C GLN A 669 -3.11 6.90 18.47
N TYR A 670 -2.77 5.75 17.87
CA TYR A 670 -2.32 5.66 16.49
C TYR A 670 -3.55 5.51 15.59
N LEU A 671 -3.89 6.60 14.91
CA LEU A 671 -5.18 6.75 14.24
C LEU A 671 -5.15 6.12 12.85
N GLU A 672 -4.01 6.22 12.17
CA GLU A 672 -3.87 5.86 10.76
C GLU A 672 -4.12 4.37 10.46
N PRO A 673 -3.76 3.40 11.33
CA PRO A 673 -4.22 2.00 11.25
C PRO A 673 -5.74 1.80 11.43
N SER A 674 -6.39 2.71 12.15
CA SER A 674 -7.83 2.65 12.43
C SER A 674 -8.68 3.26 11.30
N SER A 675 -8.03 4.00 10.39
CA SER A 675 -8.63 4.78 9.29
C SER A 675 -8.50 4.07 7.95
N ASN A 676 -9.48 4.28 7.08
CA ASN A 676 -9.40 3.96 5.65
C ASN A 676 -9.63 5.19 4.76
N ASN A 677 -9.18 6.36 5.23
CA ASN A 677 -9.13 7.61 4.45
C ASN A 677 -7.96 8.54 4.85
N ASN A 678 -7.66 9.51 3.98
CA ASN A 678 -6.56 10.46 4.10
C ASN A 678 -6.76 11.56 5.19
N ASN A 679 -7.75 11.41 6.06
CA ASN A 679 -8.02 12.29 7.20
C ASN A 679 -8.49 11.47 8.42
N PRO A 680 -7.57 10.79 9.13
CA PRO A 680 -7.82 10.01 10.36
C PRO A 680 -8.32 10.87 11.53
N GLY A 681 -8.38 12.19 11.37
CA GLY A 681 -9.03 13.11 12.30
C GLY A 681 -10.54 13.19 12.17
N ARG A 682 -11.15 12.46 11.21
CA ARG A 682 -12.58 12.61 10.87
C ARG A 682 -13.42 11.35 11.05
N ASP A 683 -12.85 10.18 10.86
CA ASP A 683 -13.51 8.87 10.90
C ASP A 683 -13.12 8.01 12.12
N VAL A 684 -11.91 8.21 12.66
CA VAL A 684 -11.43 7.47 13.83
C VAL A 684 -11.93 8.13 15.12
N GLY A 685 -12.83 7.44 15.82
CA GLY A 685 -13.29 7.79 17.16
C GLY A 685 -12.11 7.99 18.12
N ARG A 686 -12.16 9.04 18.94
CA ARG A 686 -11.08 9.41 19.84
C ARG A 686 -11.21 8.71 21.18
N LEU A 687 -10.15 8.01 21.57
CA LEU A 687 -9.97 7.54 22.94
C LEU A 687 -9.73 8.76 23.85
N GLU A 688 -10.40 8.80 25.00
CA GLU A 688 -10.05 9.71 26.09
C GLU A 688 -9.04 9.01 27.00
N LEU A 689 -7.94 9.70 27.33
CA LEU A 689 -6.82 9.20 28.10
C LEU A 689 -6.64 10.09 29.33
N SER A 690 -6.46 9.50 30.52
CA SER A 690 -6.45 10.25 31.79
C SER A 690 -5.21 11.13 31.99
N ASP A 691 -4.03 10.56 31.78
CA ASP A 691 -2.72 11.20 31.93
C ASP A 691 -1.78 10.47 30.97
N THR A 692 -1.35 11.12 29.89
CA THR A 692 -0.61 10.43 28.82
C THR A 692 0.80 10.04 29.21
N ASP A 693 1.33 10.57 30.30
CA ASP A 693 2.75 10.49 30.62
C ASP A 693 2.98 9.62 31.89
N ALA A 694 1.91 9.03 32.42
CA ALA A 694 1.91 8.18 33.60
C ALA A 694 2.13 6.69 33.27
N PRO A 695 2.74 5.89 34.19
CA PRO A 695 2.83 4.45 34.05
C PRO A 695 1.48 3.71 34.15
N ILE A 696 0.41 4.41 34.54
CA ILE A 696 -0.93 3.84 34.71
C ILE A 696 -1.95 4.83 34.18
N ILE A 697 -2.85 4.36 33.32
CA ILE A 697 -3.89 5.20 32.72
C ILE A 697 -5.26 4.52 32.76
N THR A 698 -6.31 5.33 32.68
CA THR A 698 -7.62 4.88 32.21
C THR A 698 -7.85 5.35 30.78
N VAL A 699 -8.36 4.45 29.95
CA VAL A 699 -8.78 4.69 28.56
C VAL A 699 -10.30 4.60 28.51
N THR A 700 -11.00 5.68 28.18
CA THR A 700 -12.45 5.65 27.93
C THR A 700 -12.71 5.43 26.45
N MET A 701 -13.55 4.46 26.13
CA MET A 701 -14.03 4.20 24.76
C MET A 701 -15.01 5.30 24.30
N PRO A 702 -15.04 5.68 23.01
CA PRO A 702 -15.96 6.69 22.54
C PRO A 702 -17.41 6.18 22.56
N SER A 703 -18.38 7.10 22.56
CA SER A 703 -19.80 6.76 22.55
C SER A 703 -20.27 6.18 21.21
N GLU A 704 -21.42 5.50 21.22
CA GLU A 704 -22.03 4.93 20.00
C GLU A 704 -22.31 6.01 18.94
N GLU A 705 -22.73 7.21 19.37
CA GLU A 705 -22.92 8.36 18.47
C GLU A 705 -21.59 8.79 17.82
N ALA A 706 -20.50 8.88 18.58
CA ALA A 706 -19.20 9.26 18.06
C ALA A 706 -18.61 8.22 17.08
N LEU A 707 -18.81 6.92 17.38
CA LEU A 707 -18.31 5.80 16.56
C LEU A 707 -19.11 5.53 15.29
N ARG A 708 -20.38 5.97 15.25
CA ARG A 708 -21.34 5.64 14.19
C ARG A 708 -22.00 6.86 13.54
N ALA A 709 -21.53 8.06 13.85
CA ALA A 709 -21.89 9.29 13.16
C ALA A 709 -21.76 9.10 11.62
N PRO A 710 -22.70 9.61 10.79
CA PRO A 710 -22.63 9.52 9.33
C PRO A 710 -21.41 10.23 8.68
N GLY A 711 -20.25 9.58 8.77
CA GLY A 711 -18.99 9.90 8.10
C GLY A 711 -18.72 9.00 6.89
N ARG A 712 -17.59 9.23 6.19
CA ARG A 712 -17.22 8.42 5.01
C ARG A 712 -16.14 7.39 5.33
N ASN A 713 -16.13 6.35 4.51
CA ASN A 713 -15.12 5.30 4.29
C ASN A 713 -15.20 4.01 5.14
N ARG A 714 -15.53 4.03 6.44
CA ARG A 714 -15.92 2.79 7.17
C ARG A 714 -17.42 2.82 7.47
N HIS A 715 -18.13 1.71 7.28
CA HIS A 715 -19.58 1.71 7.40
C HIS A 715 -19.99 1.68 8.89
N PRO A 716 -21.07 2.39 9.30
CA PRO A 716 -21.37 2.58 10.72
C PRO A 716 -21.54 1.28 11.52
N ASN A 717 -22.00 0.21 10.87
CA ASN A 717 -22.27 -1.08 11.51
C ASN A 717 -21.11 -2.08 11.44
N ASP A 718 -19.96 -1.70 10.87
CA ASP A 718 -18.75 -2.54 10.88
C ASP A 718 -18.12 -2.54 12.28
N ASP A 719 -17.32 -3.56 12.58
CA ASP A 719 -16.46 -3.56 13.77
C ASP A 719 -15.47 -2.38 13.70
N LYS A 720 -15.11 -1.81 14.87
CA LYS A 720 -14.25 -0.63 14.99
C LYS A 720 -13.02 -0.99 15.83
N HIS A 721 -11.85 -1.03 15.19
CA HIS A 721 -10.57 -1.19 15.88
C HIS A 721 -9.97 0.19 16.16
N MET A 722 -9.41 0.38 17.36
CA MET A 722 -8.75 1.61 17.78
C MET A 722 -7.41 1.24 18.40
N HIS A 723 -6.32 1.75 17.81
CA HIS A 723 -4.97 1.37 18.20
C HIS A 723 -4.39 2.42 19.17
N LEU A 724 -3.94 1.96 20.33
CA LEU A 724 -3.25 2.76 21.35
C LEU A 724 -1.81 2.26 21.45
N ILE A 725 -0.86 3.18 21.47
CA ILE A 725 0.57 2.88 21.63
C ILE A 725 0.99 3.37 23.01
N LEU A 726 1.56 2.45 23.79
CA LEU A 726 2.49 2.74 24.86
C LEU A 726 3.90 2.84 24.27
N GLU A 727 4.61 3.89 24.64
CA GLU A 727 6.01 4.16 24.34
C GLU A 727 6.75 4.35 25.67
N VAL A 728 7.83 3.62 25.88
CA VAL A 728 8.63 3.63 27.13
C VAL A 728 10.10 3.86 26.79
N SER A 729 10.75 4.76 27.51
CA SER A 729 12.14 5.17 27.24
C SER A 729 12.96 5.45 28.50
N ASP A 730 14.23 5.06 28.47
CA ASP A 730 15.31 5.44 29.40
C ASP A 730 15.85 6.87 29.13
N GLY A 731 15.34 7.54 28.08
CA GLY A 731 15.81 8.82 27.56
C GLY A 731 16.69 8.71 26.32
N THR A 732 17.07 7.50 25.87
CA THR A 732 17.89 7.26 24.66
C THR A 732 17.26 6.22 23.74
N LEU A 733 16.93 5.04 24.29
CA LEU A 733 16.29 3.92 23.63
C LEU A 733 14.80 3.90 23.91
N VAL A 734 14.04 3.22 23.05
CA VAL A 734 12.58 3.19 23.11
C VAL A 734 12.08 1.77 22.85
N SER A 735 11.15 1.30 23.66
CA SER A 735 10.37 0.09 23.39
C SER A 735 8.88 0.38 23.54
N TYR A 736 8.05 -0.46 22.91
CA TYR A 736 6.64 -0.16 22.72
C TYR A 736 5.73 -1.27 23.24
N ARG A 737 4.45 -0.92 23.44
CA ARG A 737 3.37 -1.89 23.38
C ARG A 737 2.15 -1.32 22.69
N ARG A 738 1.65 -2.02 21.66
CA ARG A 738 0.36 -1.74 21.05
C ARG A 738 -0.78 -2.47 21.77
N VAL A 739 -1.85 -1.73 22.05
CA VAL A 739 -3.18 -2.25 22.42
C VAL A 739 -4.15 -1.98 21.27
N ILE A 740 -4.98 -2.96 20.91
CA ILE A 740 -6.04 -2.83 19.90
C ILE A 740 -7.38 -3.08 20.57
N PHE A 741 -8.14 -2.00 20.77
CA PHE A 741 -9.52 -2.07 21.25
C PHE A 741 -10.47 -2.32 20.08
N THR A 742 -11.26 -3.38 20.14
CA THR A 742 -12.26 -3.73 19.13
C THR A 742 -13.66 -3.59 19.71
N ILE A 743 -14.44 -2.65 19.18
CA ILE A 743 -15.86 -2.51 19.45
C ILE A 743 -16.62 -3.20 18.32
N LEU A 744 -17.38 -4.24 18.67
CA LEU A 744 -18.17 -5.01 17.70
C LEU A 744 -19.36 -4.18 17.19
N GLY A 745 -19.57 -4.22 15.88
CA GLY A 745 -20.74 -3.65 15.22
C GLY A 745 -22.00 -4.49 15.43
N PRO A 746 -23.19 -3.95 15.16
CA PRO A 746 -24.47 -4.65 15.38
C PRO A 746 -24.55 -6.03 14.73
N MET A 747 -24.02 -6.19 13.52
CA MET A 747 -24.00 -7.45 12.78
C MET A 747 -23.12 -8.53 13.42
N SER A 748 -22.07 -8.13 14.15
CA SER A 748 -21.23 -9.04 14.96
C SER A 748 -21.84 -9.30 16.35
N LYS A 749 -22.65 -8.37 16.88
CA LYS A 749 -23.29 -8.46 18.20
C LYS A 749 -24.54 -9.35 18.27
N THR A 750 -25.24 -9.62 17.17
CA THR A 750 -26.52 -10.38 17.19
C THR A 750 -26.39 -11.90 17.15
N GLY A 751 -25.23 -12.46 16.78
CA GLY A 751 -25.02 -13.90 16.74
C GLY A 751 -25.85 -14.64 15.68
N ASP A 752 -26.14 -14.02 14.54
CA ASP A 752 -26.87 -14.66 13.44
C ASP A 752 -26.07 -15.84 12.84
N GLU A 753 -26.35 -17.05 13.32
CA GLU A 753 -25.65 -18.31 13.00
C GLU A 753 -25.63 -18.65 11.50
N LYS A 754 -26.39 -17.96 10.65
CA LYS A 754 -26.35 -18.10 9.18
C LYS A 754 -25.24 -17.30 8.51
N SER A 755 -24.52 -16.46 9.26
CA SER A 755 -23.24 -15.87 8.84
C SER A 755 -22.05 -16.82 9.06
N SER A 756 -22.22 -17.91 9.81
CA SER A 756 -21.17 -18.87 10.15
C SER A 756 -20.45 -19.46 8.95
N ALA A 757 -21.13 -19.70 7.83
CA ALA A 757 -20.50 -20.23 6.62
C ALA A 757 -19.53 -19.24 5.93
N GLY A 758 -19.67 -17.93 6.19
CA GLY A 758 -18.71 -16.91 5.77
C GLY A 758 -17.63 -16.69 6.82
N LYS A 759 -18.02 -16.52 8.08
CA LYS A 759 -17.07 -16.32 9.20
C LYS A 759 -16.20 -17.55 9.48
N ALA A 760 -16.62 -18.76 9.13
CA ALA A 760 -15.76 -19.94 9.16
C ALA A 760 -14.63 -19.88 8.12
N ALA A 761 -14.77 -19.14 7.02
CA ALA A 761 -13.66 -18.92 6.09
C ALA A 761 -12.66 -17.87 6.62
N GLU A 762 -13.13 -16.86 7.35
CA GLU A 762 -12.25 -15.90 8.04
C GLU A 762 -11.59 -16.50 9.30
N GLN A 763 -12.27 -17.41 10.00
CA GLN A 763 -11.83 -17.99 11.26
C GLN A 763 -11.02 -19.30 11.09
N ALA A 764 -11.32 -20.16 10.11
CA ALA A 764 -10.50 -21.37 9.87
C ALA A 764 -9.12 -21.04 9.29
N VAL A 765 -8.98 -19.89 8.62
CA VAL A 765 -7.67 -19.31 8.24
C VAL A 765 -6.91 -18.75 9.46
N HIS A 766 -7.55 -18.66 10.64
CA HIS A 766 -7.01 -18.03 11.84
C HIS A 766 -6.86 -18.96 13.06
N ASP A 767 -7.47 -20.16 13.04
CA ASP A 767 -7.38 -21.19 14.09
C ASP A 767 -6.80 -22.54 13.57
N GLU A 768 -6.42 -22.63 12.29
CA GLU A 768 -5.70 -23.79 11.70
C GLU A 768 -4.35 -23.38 11.05
N LEU A 769 -3.87 -22.18 11.42
CA LEU A 769 -2.49 -21.69 11.39
C LEU A 769 -2.07 -21.32 12.82
#